data_AF-A0AAV0QE69-F1
#
_entry.id   AF-A0AAV0QE69-F1
#
_cell.length_a   1.000
_cell.length_b   1.000
_cell.length_c   1.000
_cell.angle_alpha   90.00
_cell.angle_beta   90.00
_cell.angle_gamma   90.00
#
_symmetry.space_group_name_H-M   'P 1'
#
loop_
_entity.id
_entity.type
_entity.pdbx_description
1 polymer ?
#
loop_
_entity_poly.entity_id
_entity_poly.type
_entity_poly.pdbx_seq_one_letter_code
_entity_poly.pdbx_strand_id
1 'polypeptide(L)'
;MAAGKDFNTFTHLCFTIFWFCFILIFQFHCSTAQQQPRFKAAYWLSGSDYPIADIDSSLFTHLICGFVTINSSTFQLPPTPSDFHNFTAIVRRRNPAVTTLLSVWNGQQQTARAIAGENVAPDSVLSAAAATPSRRNSFIESTIRTARLHGFQGIDLSWIWPNGTDAGAIGPLLDEFRSAIDSESESSKNSKLTLTMAVRRSPNFGSLSYPVQSMARNLDWANIFAFDYHLPTKENFTANHAAIFNPSGDRNASTDAGVREWIRVGFPATKLVLGLPYHGYGWKLANPGNNSLGAPATGPDTTIAGDMGYKLIKSIIQNYGFGARATYNSTYVVNYFVVGSTWINYDGVEAIRAKVSYAMEMRLAGFIAFQLSNDDNWELSRAAQLVDMDGGGNRRHLLLKILLPIAAFIILSAIVLCYIRNRVLKKPKESMFHGDNSSEQAKALRSSSPVFFGSREPPNLQAFTFSEIKAATNNFSTENVLGSGGFGPVYKGVLPRGEEIAVKRLSESSTQGIDEFRNEVSLTARLQHVNLVRVVGFCTEMEEKMLVYEFMPNRSLDFYLFDPVRRLKLDWDKRVGIIEGVTQGLLYLQEYSNFTIIHRDLKASNILLDDGMKPKISDFGMARLFRKDMDEADTSRIVGT
;
A
#
# COMPACT_ATOMS: atom_id res chain seq x y z
N MET A 1 -51.89 -44.49 -17.60
CA MET A 1 -51.55 -44.13 -16.20
C MET A 1 -50.06 -44.28 -15.83
N ALA A 2 -49.17 -44.82 -16.67
CA ALA A 2 -47.75 -44.96 -16.34
C ALA A 2 -46.90 -43.67 -16.52
N ALA A 3 -47.30 -42.73 -17.38
CA ALA A 3 -46.51 -41.52 -17.68
C ALA A 3 -46.53 -40.41 -16.61
N GLY A 4 -47.47 -40.48 -15.64
CA GLY A 4 -47.61 -39.46 -14.59
C GLY A 4 -46.71 -39.68 -13.36
N LYS A 5 -46.26 -40.91 -13.11
CA LYS A 5 -45.38 -41.22 -11.97
C LYS A 5 -43.92 -40.78 -12.22
N ASP A 6 -43.43 -40.90 -13.44
CA ASP A 6 -42.05 -40.52 -13.78
C ASP A 6 -41.83 -39.00 -13.76
N PHE A 7 -42.86 -38.22 -14.14
CA PHE A 7 -42.78 -36.76 -14.11
C PHE A 7 -42.61 -36.22 -12.70
N ASN A 8 -43.43 -36.70 -11.74
CA ASN A 8 -43.35 -36.26 -10.35
C ASN A 8 -42.02 -36.64 -9.69
N THR A 9 -41.48 -37.82 -10.01
CA THR A 9 -40.20 -38.29 -9.46
C THR A 9 -39.04 -37.46 -10.01
N PHE A 10 -39.11 -37.06 -11.28
CA PHE A 10 -38.10 -36.21 -11.92
C PHE A 10 -38.12 -34.77 -11.41
N THR A 11 -39.31 -34.16 -11.23
CA THR A 11 -39.41 -32.83 -10.60
C THR A 11 -38.92 -32.83 -9.16
N HIS A 12 -39.20 -33.89 -8.40
CA HIS A 12 -38.68 -34.02 -7.03
C HIS A 12 -37.15 -34.13 -7.01
N LEU A 13 -36.55 -34.86 -7.94
CA LEU A 13 -35.09 -34.99 -8.06
C LEU A 13 -34.43 -33.66 -8.46
N CYS A 14 -35.03 -32.90 -9.39
CA CYS A 14 -34.53 -31.57 -9.74
C CYS A 14 -34.64 -30.59 -8.57
N PHE A 15 -35.73 -30.66 -7.80
CA PHE A 15 -35.96 -29.79 -6.64
C PHE A 15 -34.98 -30.10 -5.49
N THR A 16 -34.69 -31.37 -5.24
CA THR A 16 -33.70 -31.77 -4.22
C THR A 16 -32.27 -31.42 -4.61
N ILE A 17 -31.90 -31.59 -5.89
CA ILE A 17 -30.59 -31.15 -6.40
C ILE A 17 -30.46 -29.62 -6.28
N PHE A 18 -31.50 -28.86 -6.65
CA PHE A 18 -31.51 -27.41 -6.50
C PHE A 18 -31.31 -26.97 -5.05
N TRP A 19 -32.04 -27.59 -4.11
CA TRP A 19 -31.91 -27.28 -2.68
C TRP A 19 -30.56 -27.68 -2.10
N PHE A 20 -30.00 -28.81 -2.54
CA PHE A 20 -28.67 -29.25 -2.12
C PHE A 20 -27.57 -28.32 -2.63
N CYS A 21 -27.66 -27.89 -3.89
CA CYS A 21 -26.77 -26.86 -4.46
C CYS A 21 -26.94 -25.51 -3.77
N PHE A 22 -28.17 -25.11 -3.42
CA PHE A 22 -28.45 -23.88 -2.70
C PHE A 22 -27.87 -23.91 -1.27
N ILE A 23 -28.04 -25.01 -0.54
CA ILE A 23 -27.43 -25.19 0.80
C ILE A 23 -25.90 -25.15 0.69
N LEU A 24 -25.31 -25.82 -0.30
CA LEU A 24 -23.85 -25.80 -0.51
C LEU A 24 -23.37 -24.38 -0.80
N ILE A 25 -24.02 -23.65 -1.71
CA ILE A 25 -23.69 -22.24 -2.01
C ILE A 25 -23.85 -21.36 -0.77
N PHE A 26 -24.90 -21.58 0.03
CA PHE A 26 -25.17 -20.82 1.25
C PHE A 26 -24.16 -21.12 2.37
N GLN A 27 -23.77 -22.38 2.58
CA GLN A 27 -22.71 -22.74 3.53
C GLN A 27 -21.31 -22.27 3.08
N PHE A 28 -21.06 -22.20 1.76
CA PHE A 28 -19.84 -21.62 1.22
C PHE A 28 -19.81 -20.09 1.33
N HIS A 29 -20.93 -19.38 1.16
CA HIS A 29 -21.03 -17.94 1.43
C HIS A 29 -20.92 -17.59 2.91
N CYS A 30 -21.39 -18.47 3.81
CA CYS A 30 -21.27 -18.25 5.25
C CYS A 30 -19.85 -18.48 5.79
N SER A 31 -18.94 -19.07 5.01
CA SER A 31 -17.56 -19.35 5.41
C SER A 31 -16.57 -18.22 5.08
N THR A 32 -17.00 -17.18 4.36
CA THR A 32 -16.19 -15.98 4.07
C THR A 32 -16.56 -14.82 4.99
N ALA A 33 -16.73 -15.09 6.29
CA ALA A 33 -16.66 -14.03 7.29
C ALA A 33 -15.22 -13.50 7.31
N GLN A 34 -15.03 -12.27 6.82
CA GLN A 34 -13.77 -11.56 6.75
C GLN A 34 -13.13 -11.54 8.16
N GLN A 35 -12.15 -12.42 8.42
CA GLN A 35 -11.44 -12.44 9.70
C GLN A 35 -10.50 -11.23 9.74
N GLN A 36 -10.98 -10.16 10.36
CA GLN A 36 -10.15 -9.00 10.67
C GLN A 36 -9.16 -9.35 11.81
N PRO A 37 -7.93 -8.82 11.79
CA PRO A 37 -6.97 -9.01 12.87
C PRO A 37 -7.57 -8.54 14.19
N ARG A 38 -7.61 -9.44 15.20
CA ARG A 38 -8.11 -9.10 16.54
C ARG A 38 -7.21 -8.08 17.22
N PHE A 39 -5.91 -8.19 17.01
CA PHE A 39 -4.90 -7.26 17.54
C PHE A 39 -4.26 -6.45 16.42
N LYS A 40 -4.43 -5.14 16.51
CA LYS A 40 -3.83 -4.15 15.62
C LYS A 40 -3.05 -3.20 16.51
N ALA A 41 -1.75 -3.45 16.62
CA ALA A 41 -0.92 -2.77 17.59
C ALA A 41 0.21 -1.97 16.93
N ALA A 42 0.75 -1.00 17.65
CA ALA A 42 1.97 -0.32 17.23
C ALA A 42 2.74 0.27 18.41
N TYR A 43 4.07 0.33 18.24
CA TYR A 43 4.96 1.04 19.15
C TYR A 43 5.07 2.52 18.80
N TRP A 44 4.92 3.36 19.81
CA TRP A 44 5.34 4.76 19.80
C TRP A 44 6.46 4.94 20.82
N LEU A 45 7.54 5.60 20.43
CA LEU A 45 8.69 5.81 21.30
C LEU A 45 8.71 7.23 21.88
N SER A 46 8.82 7.33 23.20
CA SER A 46 9.06 8.57 23.93
C SER A 46 10.42 9.15 23.56
N GLY A 47 10.45 10.48 23.44
CA GLY A 47 11.59 11.20 22.89
C GLY A 47 11.76 11.10 21.37
N SER A 48 10.83 10.44 20.64
CA SER A 48 10.80 10.55 19.18
C SER A 48 10.27 11.92 18.76
N ASP A 49 10.67 12.38 17.57
CA ASP A 49 10.16 13.62 16.95
C ASP A 49 8.71 13.51 16.47
N TYR A 50 7.97 12.48 16.89
CA TYR A 50 6.61 12.18 16.44
C TYR A 50 5.59 12.53 17.53
N PRO A 51 4.82 13.63 17.40
CA PRO A 51 3.91 14.07 18.45
C PRO A 51 2.81 13.04 18.75
N ILE A 52 2.53 12.82 20.04
CA ILE A 52 1.45 11.90 20.48
C ILE A 52 0.09 12.33 19.91
N ALA A 53 -0.14 13.64 19.80
CA ALA A 53 -1.39 14.21 19.30
C ALA A 53 -1.66 13.86 17.82
N ASP A 54 -0.61 13.57 17.05
CA ASP A 54 -0.73 13.24 15.64
C ASP A 54 -1.13 11.78 15.41
N ILE A 55 -0.99 10.92 16.44
CA ILE A 55 -1.28 9.49 16.35
C ILE A 55 -2.74 9.25 15.94
N ASP A 56 -2.93 8.60 14.78
CA ASP A 56 -4.24 8.11 14.34
C ASP A 56 -4.60 6.81 15.08
N SER A 57 -4.98 6.95 16.35
CA SER A 57 -5.34 5.81 17.20
C SER A 57 -6.57 5.03 16.73
N SER A 58 -7.34 5.54 15.75
CA SER A 58 -8.46 4.81 15.15
C SER A 58 -8.02 3.58 14.35
N LEU A 59 -6.75 3.54 13.92
CA LEU A 59 -6.16 2.42 13.18
C LEU A 59 -5.75 1.26 14.10
N PHE A 60 -5.77 1.44 15.41
CA PHE A 60 -5.18 0.49 16.36
C PHE A 60 -6.18 0.10 17.45
N THR A 61 -6.12 -1.17 17.86
CA THR A 61 -6.77 -1.64 19.09
C THR A 61 -5.87 -1.46 20.30
N HIS A 62 -4.54 -1.51 20.09
CA HIS A 62 -3.55 -1.36 21.15
C HIS A 62 -2.43 -0.41 20.74
N LEU A 63 -1.95 0.43 21.66
CA LEU A 63 -0.79 1.29 21.46
C LEU A 63 0.21 1.10 22.58
N ILE A 64 1.46 0.86 22.21
CA ILE A 64 2.53 0.58 23.17
C ILE A 64 3.41 1.82 23.27
N CYS A 65 3.47 2.41 24.46
CA CYS A 65 4.32 3.56 24.78
C CYS A 65 5.67 3.04 25.30
N GLY A 66 6.68 3.06 24.45
CA GLY A 66 8.03 2.64 24.76
C GLY A 66 9.00 3.82 24.87
N PHE A 67 10.17 3.73 25.49
CA PHE A 67 10.45 2.78 26.55
C PHE A 67 10.78 3.51 27.84
N VAL A 68 10.30 2.96 28.95
CA VAL A 68 10.80 3.31 30.28
C VAL A 68 11.99 2.42 30.62
N THR A 69 13.03 2.99 31.22
CA THR A 69 14.24 2.27 31.63
C THR A 69 14.12 1.72 33.06
N ILE A 70 15.08 0.89 33.47
CA ILE A 70 15.15 0.34 34.83
C ILE A 70 16.37 0.95 35.53
N ASN A 71 16.21 1.43 36.76
CA ASN A 71 17.33 1.89 37.57
C ASN A 71 18.18 0.68 38.01
N SER A 72 19.45 0.64 37.62
CA SER A 72 20.34 -0.52 37.82
C SER A 72 20.70 -0.80 39.28
N SER A 73 20.52 0.16 40.19
CA SER A 73 20.82 -0.01 41.62
C SER A 73 19.61 -0.49 42.42
N THR A 74 18.43 0.06 42.10
CA THR A 74 17.18 -0.22 42.85
C THR A 74 16.32 -1.28 42.18
N PHE A 75 16.55 -1.55 40.89
CA PHE A 75 15.72 -2.38 40.02
C PHE A 75 14.27 -1.89 39.93
N GLN A 76 14.03 -0.61 40.21
CA GLN A 76 12.73 0.04 40.04
C GLN A 76 12.71 0.91 38.77
N LEU A 77 11.51 1.17 38.24
CA LEU A 77 11.35 2.20 37.22
C LEU A 77 11.64 3.59 37.81
N PRO A 78 12.46 4.43 37.15
CA PRO A 78 12.68 5.82 37.55
C PRO A 78 11.45 6.69 37.25
N PRO A 79 11.41 7.95 37.74
CA PRO A 79 10.40 8.91 37.31
C PRO A 79 10.36 9.04 35.78
N THR A 80 9.17 8.94 35.20
CA THR A 80 8.99 8.94 33.75
C THR A 80 8.85 10.36 33.18
N PRO A 81 9.27 10.60 31.93
CA PRO A 81 8.99 11.84 31.20
C PRO A 81 7.49 12.18 31.10
N SER A 82 7.18 13.44 30.79
CA SER A 82 5.82 13.96 30.62
C SER A 82 4.99 13.20 29.57
N ASP A 83 5.66 12.65 28.55
CA ASP A 83 5.03 11.89 27.48
C ASP A 83 4.21 10.71 28.02
N PHE A 84 4.76 9.97 28.99
CA PHE A 84 4.09 8.82 29.60
C PHE A 84 2.83 9.22 30.37
N HIS A 85 2.83 10.39 31.01
CA HIS A 85 1.68 10.88 31.75
C HIS A 85 0.50 11.22 30.84
N ASN A 86 0.77 11.79 29.66
CA ASN A 86 -0.27 12.26 28.76
C ASN A 86 -0.64 11.24 27.67
N PHE A 87 0.18 10.22 27.44
CA PHE A 87 0.02 9.29 26.31
C PHE A 87 -1.39 8.73 26.20
N THR A 88 -1.85 8.03 27.26
CA THR A 88 -3.16 7.38 27.27
C THR A 88 -4.30 8.38 27.08
N ALA A 89 -4.23 9.53 27.76
CA ALA A 89 -5.27 10.55 27.68
C ALA A 89 -5.36 11.16 26.28
N ILE A 90 -4.23 11.40 25.60
CA ILE A 90 -4.19 11.99 24.26
C ILE A 90 -4.72 11.00 23.22
N VAL A 91 -4.19 9.77 23.16
CA VAL A 91 -4.56 8.81 22.11
C VAL A 91 -6.03 8.39 22.21
N ARG A 92 -6.61 8.41 23.42
CA ARG A 92 -8.03 8.13 23.65
C ARG A 92 -8.99 9.23 23.19
N ARG A 93 -8.51 10.45 22.95
CA ARG A 93 -9.37 11.52 22.38
C ARG A 93 -9.91 11.14 21.01
N ARG A 94 -9.10 10.43 20.21
CA ARG A 94 -9.46 9.99 18.85
C ARG A 94 -10.03 8.57 18.81
N ASN A 95 -9.59 7.69 19.72
CA ASN A 95 -10.15 6.35 19.87
C ASN A 95 -10.34 6.01 21.37
N PRO A 96 -11.52 6.28 21.96
CA PRO A 96 -11.78 5.99 23.37
C PRO A 96 -11.63 4.52 23.76
N ALA A 97 -11.75 3.60 22.80
CA ALA A 97 -11.65 2.16 23.02
C ALA A 97 -10.20 1.62 22.92
N VAL A 98 -9.21 2.46 22.58
CA VAL A 98 -7.82 2.00 22.49
C VAL A 98 -7.26 1.62 23.86
N THR A 99 -6.58 0.47 23.90
CA THR A 99 -5.85 -0.02 25.07
C THR A 99 -4.40 0.44 24.97
N THR A 100 -3.86 1.04 26.03
CA THR A 100 -2.46 1.47 26.05
C THR A 100 -1.61 0.61 26.98
N LEU A 101 -0.40 0.28 26.54
CA LEU A 101 0.57 -0.50 27.31
C LEU A 101 1.84 0.33 27.57
N LEU A 102 2.38 0.22 28.78
CA LEU A 102 3.70 0.74 29.13
C LEU A 102 4.76 -0.28 28.73
N SER A 103 5.70 0.06 27.84
CA SER A 103 6.80 -0.84 27.50
C SER A 103 8.08 -0.53 28.26
N VAL A 104 8.64 -1.56 28.89
CA VAL A 104 9.86 -1.47 29.70
C VAL A 104 11.05 -2.02 28.91
N TRP A 105 12.11 -1.20 28.79
CA TRP A 105 13.36 -1.58 28.12
C TRP A 105 14.31 -2.33 29.04
N ASN A 106 15.04 -3.31 28.51
CA ASN A 106 16.00 -4.12 29.27
C ASN A 106 17.22 -3.36 29.79
N GLY A 107 17.49 -2.14 29.29
CA GLY A 107 18.46 -1.22 29.85
C GLY A 107 19.66 -0.93 28.96
N GLN A 108 20.11 0.33 29.02
CA GLN A 108 21.38 0.88 28.53
C GLN A 108 21.61 1.05 27.02
N GLN A 109 22.47 2.04 26.73
CA GLN A 109 22.96 2.42 25.40
C GLN A 109 23.72 1.27 24.73
N GLN A 110 24.41 0.41 25.48
CA GLN A 110 25.20 -0.70 24.92
C GLN A 110 24.33 -1.74 24.22
N THR A 111 23.19 -2.10 24.79
CA THR A 111 22.26 -3.05 24.17
C THR A 111 21.64 -2.47 22.90
N ALA A 112 21.28 -1.19 22.89
CA ALA A 112 20.83 -0.51 21.67
C ALA A 112 21.92 -0.53 20.57
N ARG A 113 23.19 -0.26 20.93
CA ARG A 113 24.35 -0.34 20.03
C ARG A 113 24.59 -1.77 19.51
N ALA A 114 24.48 -2.78 20.37
CA ALA A 114 24.61 -4.18 19.97
C ALA A 114 23.49 -4.64 19.01
N ILE A 115 22.26 -4.14 19.21
CA ILE A 115 21.11 -4.37 18.33
C ILE A 115 21.33 -3.67 16.98
N ALA A 116 21.82 -2.43 16.98
CA ALA A 116 22.24 -1.70 15.77
C ALA A 116 23.47 -2.34 15.09
N GLY A 117 24.10 -3.30 15.76
CA GLY A 117 25.11 -4.19 15.21
C GLY A 117 26.55 -3.77 15.47
N GLU A 118 26.77 -2.88 16.41
CA GLU A 118 28.11 -2.62 16.94
C GLU A 118 28.64 -3.81 17.75
N ASN A 119 29.96 -4.02 17.69
CA ASN A 119 30.64 -5.10 18.42
C ASN A 119 30.85 -4.72 19.91
N VAL A 120 29.75 -4.60 20.64
CA VAL A 120 29.72 -4.35 22.09
C VAL A 120 28.93 -5.45 22.79
N ALA A 121 29.38 -5.85 23.98
CA ALA A 121 28.63 -6.80 24.78
C ALA A 121 27.32 -6.13 25.27
N PRO A 122 26.15 -6.75 25.05
CA PRO A 122 24.91 -6.20 25.58
C PRO A 122 24.91 -6.31 27.11
N ASP A 123 24.49 -5.24 27.78
CA ASP A 123 24.20 -5.21 29.22
C ASP A 123 22.70 -5.08 29.42
N SER A 124 22.13 -5.93 30.29
CA SER A 124 20.70 -6.03 30.51
C SER A 124 20.40 -5.87 32.00
N VAL A 125 19.96 -4.67 32.36
CA VAL A 125 19.46 -4.36 33.70
C VAL A 125 18.24 -5.24 34.03
N LEU A 126 17.43 -5.59 33.04
CA LEU A 126 16.31 -6.51 33.22
C LEU A 126 16.78 -7.94 33.54
N SER A 127 17.90 -8.39 32.97
CA SER A 127 18.51 -9.67 33.36
C SER A 127 18.96 -9.64 34.83
N ALA A 128 19.58 -8.54 35.26
CA ALA A 128 19.97 -8.34 36.64
C ALA A 128 18.77 -8.22 37.61
N ALA A 129 17.66 -7.62 37.15
CA ALA A 129 16.40 -7.54 37.88
C ALA A 129 15.73 -8.92 38.02
N ALA A 130 15.83 -9.76 36.98
CA ALA A 130 15.26 -11.10 36.97
C ALA A 130 16.02 -12.12 37.86
N ALA A 131 17.27 -11.81 38.21
CA ALA A 131 18.21 -12.76 38.80
C ALA A 131 17.81 -13.31 40.20
N THR A 132 17.18 -12.50 41.05
CA THR A 132 16.80 -12.92 42.41
C THR A 132 15.35 -12.55 42.74
N PRO A 133 14.64 -13.31 43.61
CA PRO A 133 13.26 -13.01 43.98
C PRO A 133 13.07 -11.58 44.52
N SER A 134 13.99 -11.08 45.35
CA SER A 134 13.92 -9.72 45.90
C SER A 134 14.00 -8.63 44.84
N ARG A 135 14.87 -8.81 43.82
CA ARG A 135 15.01 -7.85 42.71
C ARG A 135 13.82 -7.92 41.77
N ARG A 136 13.30 -9.12 41.51
CA ARG A 136 12.07 -9.32 40.74
C ARG A 136 10.90 -8.61 41.41
N ASN A 137 10.74 -8.76 42.72
CA ASN A 137 9.68 -8.08 43.46
C ASN A 137 9.75 -6.55 43.31
N SER A 138 10.93 -5.95 43.54
CA SER A 138 11.13 -4.51 43.36
C SER A 138 10.78 -4.04 41.94
N PHE A 139 11.18 -4.82 40.93
CA PHE A 139 10.90 -4.54 39.53
C PHE A 139 9.40 -4.63 39.22
N ILE A 140 8.75 -5.72 39.60
CA ILE A 140 7.33 -5.99 39.36
C ILE A 140 6.47 -4.91 40.01
N GLU A 141 6.66 -4.65 41.31
CA GLU A 141 5.86 -3.68 42.07
C GLU A 141 5.98 -2.27 41.49
N SER A 142 7.21 -1.83 41.20
CA SER A 142 7.43 -0.51 40.63
C SER A 142 6.83 -0.37 39.22
N THR A 143 6.84 -1.44 38.43
CA THR A 143 6.25 -1.46 37.08
C THR A 143 4.73 -1.38 37.12
N ILE A 144 4.08 -2.19 37.96
CA ILE A 144 2.62 -2.14 38.15
C ILE A 144 2.19 -0.76 38.66
N ARG A 145 2.88 -0.23 39.68
CA ARG A 145 2.62 1.11 40.23
C ARG A 145 2.71 2.19 39.15
N THR A 146 3.76 2.16 38.32
CA THR A 146 3.97 3.14 37.25
C THR A 146 2.92 3.03 36.17
N ALA A 147 2.58 1.81 35.73
CA ALA A 147 1.52 1.59 34.74
C ALA A 147 0.18 2.18 35.23
N ARG A 148 -0.20 1.93 36.49
CA ARG A 148 -1.42 2.50 37.08
C ARG A 148 -1.37 4.01 37.23
N LEU A 149 -0.25 4.56 37.70
CA LEU A 149 -0.05 6.00 37.90
C LEU A 149 -0.29 6.81 36.61
N HIS A 150 0.13 6.27 35.47
CA HIS A 150 -0.02 6.90 34.16
C HIS A 150 -1.23 6.38 33.36
N GLY A 151 -2.11 5.62 34.01
CA GLY A 151 -3.36 5.16 33.43
C GLY A 151 -3.19 4.17 32.27
N PHE A 152 -2.09 3.43 32.19
CA PHE A 152 -1.93 2.33 31.23
C PHE A 152 -2.80 1.12 31.62
N GLN A 153 -3.26 0.37 30.62
CA GLN A 153 -4.05 -0.86 30.80
C GLN A 153 -3.22 -2.13 30.72
N GLY A 154 -1.94 -2.01 30.40
CA GLY A 154 -1.03 -3.15 30.42
C GLY A 154 0.43 -2.77 30.41
N ILE A 155 1.25 -3.81 30.41
CA ILE A 155 2.70 -3.78 30.53
C ILE A 155 3.26 -4.65 29.41
N ASP A 156 4.25 -4.13 28.72
CA ASP A 156 5.02 -4.83 27.70
C ASP A 156 6.48 -4.94 28.13
N LEU A 157 7.04 -6.15 28.14
CA LEU A 157 8.44 -6.38 28.49
C LEU A 157 9.28 -6.44 27.22
N SER A 158 10.12 -5.43 26.98
CA SER A 158 11.08 -5.40 25.87
C SER A 158 12.44 -5.95 26.30
N TRP A 159 12.48 -7.25 26.60
CA TRP A 159 13.71 -7.98 26.90
C TRP A 159 14.42 -8.37 25.59
N ILE A 160 15.23 -7.46 25.04
CA ILE A 160 15.83 -7.60 23.70
C ILE A 160 17.37 -7.65 23.79
N TRP A 161 18.03 -8.81 23.84
CA TRP A 161 17.45 -10.16 23.94
C TRP A 161 18.04 -10.87 25.16
N PRO A 162 17.24 -11.67 25.91
CA PRO A 162 17.81 -12.57 26.90
C PRO A 162 18.80 -13.53 26.23
N ASN A 163 19.81 -13.93 26.99
CA ASN A 163 20.79 -14.93 26.55
C ASN A 163 20.51 -16.29 27.23
N GLY A 164 21.34 -17.30 26.96
CA GLY A 164 21.18 -18.63 27.55
C GLY A 164 21.23 -18.65 29.08
N THR A 165 21.94 -17.72 29.74
CA THR A 165 21.98 -17.65 31.22
C THR A 165 20.70 -17.04 31.80
N ASP A 166 19.97 -16.26 31.01
CA ASP A 166 18.71 -15.64 31.42
C ASP A 166 17.51 -16.58 31.33
N ALA A 167 17.62 -17.65 30.53
CA ALA A 167 16.50 -18.55 30.20
C ALA A 167 15.78 -19.10 31.45
N GLY A 168 16.54 -19.44 32.49
CA GLY A 168 16.00 -19.93 33.76
C GLY A 168 15.28 -18.88 34.60
N ALA A 169 15.53 -17.58 34.36
CA ALA A 169 14.92 -16.48 35.10
C ALA A 169 13.61 -15.97 34.46
N ILE A 170 13.41 -16.18 33.16
CA ILE A 170 12.21 -15.72 32.43
C ILE A 170 10.93 -16.31 33.02
N GLY A 171 10.91 -17.63 33.27
CA GLY A 171 9.73 -18.32 33.80
C GLY A 171 9.31 -17.79 35.17
N PRO A 172 10.18 -17.84 36.19
CA PRO A 172 9.91 -17.30 37.51
C PRO A 172 9.50 -15.83 37.49
N LEU A 173 10.14 -14.99 36.66
CA LEU A 173 9.74 -13.60 36.51
C LEU A 173 8.30 -13.47 36.03
N LEU A 174 7.90 -14.19 34.98
CA LEU A 174 6.54 -14.11 34.44
C LEU A 174 5.48 -14.72 35.38
N ASP A 175 5.80 -15.80 36.08
CA ASP A 175 4.91 -16.42 37.08
C ASP A 175 4.65 -15.41 38.23
N GLU A 176 5.70 -14.77 38.75
CA GLU A 176 5.58 -13.75 39.81
C GLU A 176 4.88 -12.48 39.31
N PHE A 177 5.18 -12.02 38.09
CA PHE A 177 4.54 -10.83 37.51
C PHE A 177 3.04 -11.03 37.36
N ARG A 178 2.62 -12.19 36.83
CA ARG A 178 1.20 -12.50 36.66
C ARG A 178 0.49 -12.58 38.01
N SER A 179 1.09 -13.26 38.99
CA SER A 179 0.54 -13.34 40.35
C SER A 179 0.35 -11.96 41.00
N ALA A 180 1.33 -11.07 40.84
CA ALA A 180 1.25 -9.70 41.37
C ALA A 180 0.18 -8.86 40.67
N ILE A 181 0.04 -8.97 39.34
CA ILE A 181 -1.04 -8.31 38.58
C ILE A 181 -2.41 -8.80 39.07
N ASP A 182 -2.57 -10.10 39.31
CA ASP A 182 -3.84 -10.69 39.71
C ASP A 182 -4.23 -10.19 41.11
N SER A 183 -3.28 -10.22 42.05
CA SER A 183 -3.43 -9.70 43.41
C SER A 183 -3.73 -8.20 43.45
N GLU A 184 -3.08 -7.39 42.60
CA GLU A 184 -3.35 -5.95 42.50
C GLU A 184 -4.76 -5.68 41.95
N SER A 185 -5.22 -6.45 40.97
CA SER A 185 -6.54 -6.27 40.38
C SER A 185 -7.66 -6.64 41.37
N GLU A 186 -7.46 -7.70 42.15
CA GLU A 186 -8.42 -8.13 43.19
C GLU A 186 -8.51 -7.11 44.33
N SER A 187 -7.38 -6.59 44.80
CA SER A 187 -7.33 -5.63 45.90
C SER A 187 -7.85 -4.24 45.52
N SER A 188 -7.53 -3.75 44.32
CA SER A 188 -7.94 -2.43 43.84
C SER A 188 -9.32 -2.40 43.17
N LYS A 189 -9.88 -3.58 42.82
CA LYS A 189 -11.06 -3.74 41.95
C LYS A 189 -10.90 -3.13 40.55
N ASN A 190 -9.68 -2.84 40.14
CA ASN A 190 -9.38 -2.39 38.78
C ASN A 190 -9.37 -3.57 37.80
N SER A 191 -9.52 -3.28 36.50
CA SER A 191 -9.32 -4.29 35.47
C SER A 191 -7.89 -4.82 35.49
N LYS A 192 -7.74 -6.15 35.40
CA LYS A 192 -6.44 -6.83 35.31
C LYS A 192 -5.57 -6.22 34.21
N LEU A 193 -4.31 -5.93 34.53
CA LEU A 193 -3.36 -5.42 33.54
C LEU A 193 -3.02 -6.50 32.52
N THR A 194 -3.00 -6.11 31.25
CA THR A 194 -2.45 -6.95 30.19
C THR A 194 -0.94 -7.09 30.37
N LEU A 195 -0.38 -8.27 30.15
CA LEU A 195 1.07 -8.53 30.20
C LEU A 195 1.55 -9.16 28.89
N THR A 196 2.50 -8.49 28.23
CA THR A 196 3.08 -8.90 26.95
C THR A 196 4.59 -8.88 27.01
N MET A 197 5.23 -9.51 26.03
CA MET A 197 6.69 -9.52 25.92
C MET A 197 7.12 -9.55 24.46
N ALA A 198 8.14 -8.76 24.12
CA ALA A 198 8.85 -8.87 22.84
C ALA A 198 9.70 -10.15 22.84
N VAL A 199 9.58 -10.95 21.78
CA VAL A 199 10.27 -12.24 21.64
C VAL A 199 10.96 -12.35 20.29
N ARG A 200 11.99 -13.20 20.24
CA ARG A 200 12.67 -13.53 18.98
C ARG A 200 11.72 -14.27 18.03
N ARG A 201 12.04 -14.24 16.74
CA ARG A 201 11.35 -15.00 15.69
C ARG A 201 11.19 -16.50 15.97
N SER A 202 12.12 -17.10 16.72
CA SER A 202 12.10 -18.51 17.12
C SER A 202 12.21 -18.62 18.65
N PRO A 203 11.53 -19.59 19.29
CA PRO A 203 11.67 -19.85 20.72
C PRO A 203 13.03 -20.44 21.10
N ASN A 204 13.76 -20.97 20.11
CA ASN A 204 15.10 -21.52 20.27
C ASN A 204 16.06 -20.75 19.35
N PHE A 205 17.06 -20.08 19.92
CA PHE A 205 18.03 -19.29 19.15
C PHE A 205 19.40 -19.25 19.85
N GLY A 206 20.43 -19.79 19.21
CA GLY A 206 21.75 -19.93 19.83
C GLY A 206 21.65 -20.76 21.12
N SER A 207 22.11 -20.21 22.24
CA SER A 207 21.99 -20.84 23.58
C SER A 207 20.69 -20.53 24.31
N LEU A 208 19.82 -19.67 23.77
CA LEU A 208 18.55 -19.31 24.38
C LEU A 208 17.46 -20.32 24.01
N SER A 209 16.77 -20.83 25.03
CA SER A 209 15.50 -21.55 24.90
C SER A 209 14.46 -20.90 25.80
N TYR A 210 13.40 -20.34 25.21
CA TYR A 210 12.33 -19.68 25.96
C TYR A 210 11.49 -20.70 26.76
N PRO A 211 11.07 -20.40 28.00
CA PRO A 211 10.21 -21.28 28.80
C PRO A 211 8.75 -21.18 28.33
N VAL A 212 8.48 -21.73 27.13
CA VAL A 212 7.22 -21.58 26.40
C VAL A 212 5.97 -21.88 27.23
N GLN A 213 6.00 -22.91 28.07
CA GLN A 213 4.86 -23.27 28.92
C GLN A 213 4.54 -22.19 29.96
N SER A 214 5.55 -21.62 30.63
CA SER A 214 5.34 -20.50 31.57
C SER A 214 4.85 -19.27 30.82
N MET A 215 5.46 -18.97 29.67
CA MET A 215 5.04 -17.82 28.85
C MET A 215 3.59 -17.93 28.36
N ALA A 216 3.17 -19.10 27.87
CA ALA A 216 1.81 -19.32 27.38
C ALA A 216 0.74 -19.18 28.47
N ARG A 217 1.07 -19.55 29.73
CA ARG A 217 0.21 -19.34 30.89
C ARG A 217 0.13 -17.88 31.31
N ASN A 218 1.28 -17.20 31.38
CA ASN A 218 1.39 -15.90 32.03
C ASN A 218 1.19 -14.71 31.08
N LEU A 219 1.57 -14.82 29.81
CA LEU A 219 1.40 -13.73 28.85
C LEU A 219 -0.01 -13.74 28.26
N ASP A 220 -0.58 -12.56 28.07
CA ASP A 220 -1.78 -12.40 27.25
C ASP A 220 -1.45 -12.67 25.78
N TRP A 221 -0.32 -12.15 25.30
CA TRP A 221 0.31 -12.51 24.03
C TRP A 221 1.81 -12.22 24.02
N ALA A 222 2.51 -12.77 23.01
CA ALA A 222 3.91 -12.49 22.73
C ALA A 222 4.06 -11.76 21.39
N ASN A 223 4.88 -10.71 21.37
CA ASN A 223 5.17 -9.88 20.20
C ASN A 223 6.40 -10.46 19.48
N ILE A 224 6.20 -11.17 18.37
CA ILE A 224 7.30 -11.75 17.60
C ILE A 224 7.98 -10.65 16.80
N PHE A 225 9.18 -10.25 17.17
CA PHE A 225 9.97 -9.30 16.37
C PHE A 225 10.59 -10.05 15.20
N ALA A 226 9.86 -10.05 14.09
CA ALA A 226 10.14 -10.79 12.88
C ALA A 226 10.95 -9.96 11.87
N PHE A 227 11.97 -9.26 12.34
CA PHE A 227 12.82 -8.38 11.54
C PHE A 227 14.24 -8.31 12.13
N ASP A 228 15.11 -7.56 11.46
CA ASP A 228 16.53 -7.34 11.78
C ASP A 228 17.37 -8.62 11.77
N TYR A 229 17.04 -9.54 10.86
CA TYR A 229 17.74 -10.83 10.71
C TYR A 229 19.16 -10.66 10.17
N HIS A 230 19.32 -9.65 9.33
CA HIS A 230 20.51 -9.34 8.56
C HIS A 230 20.77 -7.84 8.63
N LEU A 231 22.01 -7.44 8.87
CA LEU A 231 22.38 -6.05 9.16
C LEU A 231 23.67 -5.68 8.41
N PRO A 232 23.74 -4.50 7.77
CA PRO A 232 24.90 -4.08 7.00
C PRO A 232 26.13 -3.79 7.86
N THR A 233 25.95 -3.58 9.17
CA THR A 233 27.03 -3.43 10.14
C THR A 233 27.70 -4.75 10.50
N LYS A 234 27.04 -5.89 10.25
CA LYS A 234 27.54 -7.25 10.59
C LYS A 234 27.95 -8.05 9.37
N GLU A 235 27.37 -7.75 8.21
CA GLU A 235 27.46 -8.59 7.03
C GLU A 235 27.95 -7.80 5.82
N ASN A 236 28.86 -8.40 5.07
CA ASN A 236 29.44 -7.85 3.85
C ASN A 236 28.70 -8.35 2.59
N PHE A 237 27.41 -8.63 2.70
CA PHE A 237 26.54 -9.01 1.59
C PHE A 237 25.11 -8.52 1.81
N THR A 238 24.37 -8.28 0.74
CA THR A 238 22.97 -7.87 0.80
C THR A 238 22.08 -9.01 1.26
N ALA A 239 21.14 -8.73 2.17
CA ALA A 239 20.29 -9.77 2.73
C ALA A 239 18.93 -9.22 3.22
N ASN A 240 18.00 -10.14 3.49
CA ASN A 240 16.62 -9.79 3.85
C ASN A 240 16.47 -9.58 5.35
N HIS A 241 16.23 -8.35 5.81
CA HIS A 241 16.11 -8.13 7.25
C HIS A 241 14.81 -8.72 7.84
N ALA A 242 13.77 -8.93 7.05
CA ALA A 242 12.44 -9.32 7.55
C ALA A 242 11.67 -10.32 6.66
N ALA A 243 12.35 -11.30 6.06
CA ALA A 243 11.69 -12.25 5.15
C ALA A 243 10.74 -13.22 5.86
N ILE A 244 9.51 -13.37 5.34
CA ILE A 244 8.56 -14.39 5.84
C ILE A 244 9.01 -15.80 5.48
N PHE A 245 9.38 -16.01 4.22
CA PHE A 245 9.80 -17.30 3.70
C PHE A 245 11.27 -17.26 3.28
N ASN A 246 11.94 -18.41 3.35
CA ASN A 246 13.28 -18.58 2.80
C ASN A 246 13.37 -19.96 2.10
N PRO A 247 13.41 -20.00 0.76
CA PRO A 247 13.40 -21.25 0.00
C PRO A 247 14.75 -21.99 0.02
N SER A 248 15.83 -21.40 0.54
CA SER A 248 17.18 -22.01 0.53
C SER A 248 17.33 -23.21 1.46
N GLY A 249 16.27 -23.63 2.16
CA GLY A 249 16.25 -24.83 2.98
C GLY A 249 16.76 -24.65 4.41
N ASP A 250 17.29 -23.48 4.77
CA ASP A 250 17.59 -23.14 6.16
C ASP A 250 16.29 -22.89 6.93
N ARG A 251 15.77 -23.96 7.53
CA ARG A 251 14.56 -23.93 8.36
C ARG A 251 14.70 -22.99 9.55
N ASN A 252 15.90 -22.59 9.94
CA ASN A 252 16.10 -21.67 11.03
C ASN A 252 16.24 -20.24 10.55
N ALA A 253 15.98 -19.87 9.29
CA ALA A 253 16.28 -18.53 8.75
C ALA A 253 15.07 -17.69 8.29
N SER A 254 13.83 -18.12 8.53
CA SER A 254 12.63 -17.35 8.12
C SER A 254 11.67 -17.06 9.28
N THR A 255 10.76 -16.10 9.08
CA THR A 255 9.66 -15.86 10.02
C THR A 255 8.71 -17.05 10.08
N ASP A 256 8.35 -17.66 8.94
CA ASP A 256 7.39 -18.77 8.87
C ASP A 256 7.84 -19.95 9.72
N ALA A 257 9.10 -20.35 9.57
CA ALA A 257 9.62 -21.47 10.31
C ALA A 257 9.70 -21.19 11.82
N GLY A 258 10.05 -19.96 12.21
CA GLY A 258 10.05 -19.53 13.60
C GLY A 258 8.66 -19.51 14.24
N VAL A 259 7.65 -18.99 13.52
CA VAL A 259 6.23 -19.01 13.95
C VAL A 259 5.74 -20.45 14.10
N ARG A 260 6.02 -21.32 13.13
CA ARG A 260 5.68 -22.75 13.21
C ARG A 260 6.36 -23.42 14.38
N GLU A 261 7.60 -23.07 14.67
CA GLU A 261 8.34 -23.59 15.81
C GLU A 261 7.69 -23.18 17.13
N TRP A 262 7.36 -21.90 17.33
CA TRP A 262 6.60 -21.42 18.50
C TRP A 262 5.32 -22.23 18.74
N ILE A 263 4.55 -22.46 17.67
CA ILE A 263 3.32 -23.26 17.73
C ILE A 263 3.63 -24.72 18.04
N ARG A 264 4.64 -25.31 17.39
CA ARG A 264 5.05 -26.71 17.57
C ARG A 264 5.46 -27.02 19.01
N VAL A 265 6.16 -26.10 19.66
CA VAL A 265 6.57 -26.26 21.07
C VAL A 265 5.49 -25.86 22.08
N GLY A 266 4.28 -25.54 21.61
CA GLY A 266 3.08 -25.42 22.44
C GLY A 266 2.64 -24.00 22.77
N PHE A 267 3.23 -22.96 22.15
CA PHE A 267 2.72 -21.59 22.32
C PHE A 267 1.47 -21.39 21.43
N PRO A 268 0.31 -20.95 21.97
CA PRO A 268 -0.90 -20.81 21.17
C PRO A 268 -0.76 -19.77 20.05
N ALA A 269 -1.12 -20.14 18.82
CA ALA A 269 -1.13 -19.21 17.68
C ALA A 269 -1.97 -17.96 17.98
N THR A 270 -3.11 -18.12 18.65
CA THR A 270 -4.01 -17.04 19.06
C THR A 270 -3.44 -16.09 20.12
N LYS A 271 -2.23 -16.37 20.62
CA LYS A 271 -1.46 -15.51 21.54
C LYS A 271 -0.15 -15.01 20.89
N LEU A 272 0.10 -15.27 19.61
CA LEU A 272 1.25 -14.73 18.89
C LEU A 272 0.82 -13.51 18.08
N VAL A 273 1.59 -12.43 18.16
CA VAL A 273 1.38 -11.20 17.39
C VAL A 273 2.59 -11.00 16.49
N LEU A 274 2.36 -10.86 15.19
CA LEU A 274 3.42 -10.72 14.20
C LEU A 274 3.97 -9.28 14.18
N GLY A 275 5.26 -9.10 14.41
CA GLY A 275 5.94 -7.82 14.26
C GLY A 275 6.09 -7.40 12.80
N LEU A 276 5.73 -6.16 12.49
CA LEU A 276 5.88 -5.53 11.18
C LEU A 276 6.90 -4.40 11.27
N PRO A 277 8.05 -4.49 10.57
CA PRO A 277 9.02 -3.41 10.56
C PRO A 277 8.55 -2.29 9.64
N TYR A 278 8.47 -1.07 10.17
CA TYR A 278 8.31 0.14 9.37
C TYR A 278 9.66 0.78 9.05
N HIS A 279 10.70 -0.04 8.99
CA HIS A 279 12.05 0.37 8.66
C HIS A 279 12.67 -0.65 7.70
N GLY A 280 13.85 -0.33 7.21
CA GLY A 280 14.67 -1.19 6.38
C GLY A 280 16.14 -0.86 6.53
N TYR A 281 16.97 -1.51 5.72
CA TYR A 281 18.42 -1.35 5.75
C TYR A 281 19.01 -1.15 4.37
N GLY A 282 20.03 -0.28 4.29
CA GLY A 282 20.82 0.04 3.11
C GLY A 282 22.22 -0.57 3.19
N TRP A 283 22.61 -1.27 2.13
CA TRP A 283 23.95 -1.79 1.90
C TRP A 283 24.61 -1.06 0.74
N LYS A 284 25.92 -0.85 0.88
CA LYS A 284 26.78 -0.38 -0.20
C LYS A 284 27.29 -1.58 -1.00
N LEU A 285 26.78 -1.79 -2.20
CA LEU A 285 27.26 -2.83 -3.11
C LEU A 285 28.74 -2.61 -3.45
N ALA A 286 29.53 -3.68 -3.37
CA ALA A 286 30.93 -3.66 -3.81
C ALA A 286 31.04 -3.49 -5.34
N ASN A 287 30.05 -3.99 -6.07
CA ASN A 287 29.93 -3.81 -7.52
C ASN A 287 28.46 -3.54 -7.88
N PRO A 288 28.11 -2.34 -8.39
CA PRO A 288 26.75 -2.00 -8.86
C PRO A 288 26.16 -2.99 -9.89
N GLY A 289 27.00 -3.66 -10.69
CA GLY A 289 26.56 -4.66 -11.66
C GLY A 289 26.14 -5.99 -11.02
N ASN A 290 26.47 -6.22 -9.74
CA ASN A 290 26.00 -7.35 -8.95
C ASN A 290 25.09 -6.82 -7.84
N ASN A 291 23.78 -6.87 -8.07
CA ASN A 291 22.78 -6.24 -7.21
C ASN A 291 21.65 -7.16 -6.77
N SER A 292 21.85 -8.47 -6.90
CA SER A 292 20.91 -9.47 -6.40
C SER A 292 20.95 -9.56 -4.88
N LEU A 293 20.00 -10.31 -4.31
CA LEU A 293 20.13 -10.81 -2.94
C LEU A 293 21.42 -11.64 -2.81
N GLY A 294 22.17 -11.45 -1.73
CA GLY A 294 23.47 -12.10 -1.49
C GLY A 294 24.64 -11.47 -2.25
N ALA A 295 24.43 -10.31 -2.91
CA ALA A 295 25.51 -9.61 -3.59
C ALA A 295 26.54 -9.07 -2.58
N PRO A 296 27.85 -9.13 -2.87
CA PRO A 296 28.88 -8.57 -2.01
C PRO A 296 28.68 -7.06 -1.77
N ALA A 297 28.83 -6.66 -0.51
CA ALA A 297 28.68 -5.30 -0.02
C ALA A 297 29.90 -4.88 0.82
N THR A 298 30.21 -3.58 0.82
CA THR A 298 31.32 -3.00 1.59
C THR A 298 30.89 -2.47 2.95
N GLY A 299 29.60 -2.55 3.29
CA GLY A 299 29.04 -2.12 4.58
C GLY A 299 27.73 -1.34 4.44
N PRO A 300 27.36 -0.54 5.45
CA PRO A 300 26.17 0.31 5.43
C PRO A 300 26.21 1.39 4.36
N ASP A 301 25.02 1.79 3.89
CA ASP A 301 24.83 2.94 3.00
C ASP A 301 23.65 3.80 3.47
N THR A 302 23.57 5.05 2.98
CA THR A 302 22.56 6.08 3.34
C THR A 302 22.69 6.65 4.76
N THR A 303 22.74 5.80 5.79
CA THR A 303 22.95 6.22 7.20
C THR A 303 24.17 5.51 7.78
N ILE A 304 24.64 5.93 8.96
CA ILE A 304 25.86 5.40 9.58
C ILE A 304 25.76 3.88 9.82
N ALA A 305 24.60 3.40 10.25
CA ALA A 305 24.33 1.97 10.47
C ALA A 305 23.46 1.35 9.37
N GLY A 306 23.09 2.13 8.35
CA GLY A 306 22.28 1.70 7.21
C GLY A 306 20.78 1.58 7.51
N ASP A 307 20.35 1.74 8.76
CA ASP A 307 18.95 1.74 9.16
C ASP A 307 18.21 2.98 8.64
N MET A 308 16.98 2.78 8.18
CA MET A 308 16.12 3.85 7.68
C MET A 308 14.66 3.57 7.97
N GLY A 309 13.92 4.57 8.46
CA GLY A 309 12.46 4.50 8.53
C GLY A 309 11.82 4.49 7.14
N TYR A 310 10.66 3.85 7.00
CA TYR A 310 9.92 3.74 5.74
C TYR A 310 9.68 5.09 5.07
N LYS A 311 9.35 6.14 5.84
CA LYS A 311 9.21 7.52 5.34
C LYS A 311 10.46 8.04 4.63
N LEU A 312 11.65 7.78 5.18
CA LEU A 312 12.91 8.16 4.55
C LEU A 312 13.16 7.31 3.30
N ILE A 313 12.93 6.00 3.36
CA ILE A 313 13.07 5.08 2.22
C ILE A 313 12.16 5.52 1.07
N LYS A 314 10.91 5.89 1.36
CA LYS A 314 9.96 6.37 0.37
C LYS A 314 10.41 7.68 -0.26
N SER A 315 10.91 8.63 0.55
CA SER A 315 11.51 9.87 0.05
C SER A 315 12.70 9.59 -0.87
N ILE A 316 13.59 8.66 -0.50
CA ILE A 316 14.70 8.19 -1.34
C ILE A 316 14.17 7.65 -2.67
N ILE A 317 13.23 6.71 -2.64
CA ILE A 317 12.65 6.11 -3.86
C ILE A 317 12.05 7.19 -4.78
N GLN A 318 11.34 8.17 -4.20
CA GLN A 318 10.77 9.29 -4.95
C GLN A 318 11.86 10.19 -5.56
N ASN A 319 12.94 10.46 -4.81
CA ASN A 319 14.03 11.35 -5.23
C ASN A 319 14.96 10.74 -6.28
N TYR A 320 15.14 9.42 -6.31
CA TYR A 320 15.98 8.70 -7.28
C TYR A 320 15.18 8.20 -8.51
N GLY A 321 13.95 8.69 -8.67
CA GLY A 321 12.85 8.07 -9.39
C GLY A 321 12.89 8.01 -10.91
N PHE A 322 14.04 7.91 -11.59
CA PHE A 322 14.06 7.45 -12.99
C PHE A 322 15.14 6.39 -13.25
N GLY A 323 14.70 5.13 -13.26
CA GLY A 323 15.50 3.94 -13.61
C GLY A 323 15.57 2.88 -12.51
N ALA A 324 15.44 3.28 -11.23
CA ALA A 324 15.41 2.36 -10.09
C ALA A 324 13.96 2.12 -9.66
N ARG A 325 13.42 0.92 -9.95
CA ARG A 325 12.06 0.54 -9.51
C ARG A 325 12.15 -0.24 -8.20
N ALA A 326 11.43 0.24 -7.18
CA ALA A 326 11.16 -0.57 -6.00
C ALA A 326 10.47 -1.87 -6.43
N THR A 327 11.03 -3.01 -6.06
CA THR A 327 10.56 -4.33 -6.49
C THR A 327 10.05 -5.10 -5.30
N TYR A 328 8.76 -5.45 -5.32
CA TYR A 328 8.21 -6.42 -4.38
C TYR A 328 8.63 -7.83 -4.78
N ASN A 329 9.22 -8.57 -3.84
CA ASN A 329 9.59 -9.96 -4.03
C ASN A 329 8.64 -10.86 -3.26
N SER A 330 7.76 -11.55 -3.99
CA SER A 330 6.75 -12.46 -3.42
C SER A 330 7.34 -13.73 -2.83
N THR A 331 8.56 -14.12 -3.20
CA THR A 331 9.22 -15.32 -2.65
C THR A 331 9.61 -15.11 -1.20
N TYR A 332 10.11 -13.92 -0.84
CA TYR A 332 10.55 -13.59 0.51
C TYR A 332 9.56 -12.70 1.28
N VAL A 333 8.60 -12.10 0.58
CA VAL A 333 7.58 -11.16 1.09
C VAL A 333 8.24 -9.89 1.67
N VAL A 334 9.06 -9.25 0.84
CA VAL A 334 9.77 -7.99 1.16
C VAL A 334 9.91 -7.15 -0.10
N ASN A 335 10.26 -5.88 0.05
CA ASN A 335 10.58 -4.98 -1.04
C ASN A 335 12.09 -4.72 -1.11
N TYR A 336 12.58 -4.47 -2.33
CA TYR A 336 13.94 -4.00 -2.59
C TYR A 336 13.91 -2.70 -3.36
N PHE A 337 14.93 -1.88 -3.15
CA PHE A 337 15.22 -0.75 -4.00
C PHE A 337 16.72 -0.69 -4.27
N VAL A 338 17.10 -0.63 -5.54
CA VAL A 338 18.51 -0.62 -5.95
C VAL A 338 18.76 0.55 -6.87
N VAL A 339 19.73 1.39 -6.54
CA VAL A 339 20.19 2.49 -7.39
C VAL A 339 21.69 2.65 -7.28
N GLY A 340 22.39 2.56 -8.42
CA GLY A 340 23.85 2.59 -8.43
C GLY A 340 24.44 1.51 -7.50
N SER A 341 25.21 1.94 -6.49
CA SER A 341 25.78 1.06 -5.46
C SER A 341 24.92 0.92 -4.21
N THR A 342 23.75 1.57 -4.14
CA THR A 342 22.88 1.51 -2.97
C THR A 342 21.85 0.39 -3.17
N TRP A 343 21.78 -0.53 -2.21
CA TRP A 343 20.80 -1.60 -2.17
C TRP A 343 20.02 -1.53 -0.85
N ILE A 344 18.70 -1.39 -0.92
CA ILE A 344 17.84 -1.21 0.24
C ILE A 344 16.83 -2.36 0.29
N ASN A 345 16.71 -3.02 1.46
CA ASN A 345 15.62 -3.95 1.75
C ASN A 345 14.72 -3.39 2.84
N TYR A 346 13.40 -3.48 2.63
CA TYR A 346 12.38 -2.92 3.52
C TYR A 346 11.02 -3.58 3.26
N ASP A 347 10.02 -3.27 4.09
CA ASP A 347 8.63 -3.63 3.82
C ASP A 347 7.87 -2.45 3.22
N GLY A 348 7.40 -2.61 1.97
CA GLY A 348 6.46 -1.70 1.33
C GLY A 348 5.00 -2.11 1.58
N VAL A 349 4.08 -1.37 0.97
CA VAL A 349 2.64 -1.60 1.09
C VAL A 349 2.24 -3.04 0.74
N GLU A 350 2.80 -3.61 -0.32
CA GLU A 350 2.50 -4.98 -0.74
C GLU A 350 3.02 -6.02 0.27
N ALA A 351 4.22 -5.84 0.81
CA ALA A 351 4.78 -6.72 1.83
C ALA A 351 3.96 -6.66 3.12
N ILE A 352 3.59 -5.47 3.60
CA ILE A 352 2.76 -5.31 4.79
C ILE A 352 1.42 -6.03 4.64
N ARG A 353 0.72 -5.84 3.51
CA ARG A 353 -0.55 -6.56 3.24
C ARG A 353 -0.36 -8.07 3.26
N ALA A 354 0.66 -8.58 2.57
CA ALA A 354 0.95 -10.00 2.51
C ALA A 354 1.31 -10.59 3.90
N LYS A 355 2.06 -9.85 4.73
CA LYS A 355 2.41 -10.25 6.10
C LYS A 355 1.19 -10.30 7.02
N VAL A 356 0.28 -9.34 6.90
CA VAL A 356 -0.98 -9.38 7.66
C VAL A 356 -1.85 -10.56 7.19
N SER A 357 -1.97 -10.80 5.88
CA SER A 357 -2.66 -11.99 5.37
C SER A 357 -2.06 -13.29 5.90
N TYR A 358 -0.74 -13.42 5.89
CA TYR A 358 -0.03 -14.55 6.49
C TYR A 358 -0.37 -14.73 7.98
N ALA A 359 -0.39 -13.64 8.76
CA ALA A 359 -0.78 -13.71 10.16
C ALA A 359 -2.21 -14.25 10.35
N MET A 360 -3.14 -13.84 9.48
CA MET A 360 -4.53 -14.33 9.51
C MET A 360 -4.64 -15.80 9.10
N GLU A 361 -3.93 -16.21 8.05
CA GLU A 361 -3.89 -17.61 7.60
C GLU A 361 -3.32 -18.55 8.67
N MET A 362 -2.29 -18.10 9.38
CA MET A 362 -1.68 -18.82 10.49
C MET A 362 -2.49 -18.73 11.80
N ARG A 363 -3.65 -18.05 11.78
CA ARG A 363 -4.52 -17.82 12.95
C ARG A 363 -3.79 -17.17 14.12
N LEU A 364 -2.85 -16.27 13.80
CA LEU A 364 -2.18 -15.45 14.78
C LEU A 364 -3.18 -14.45 15.38
N ALA A 365 -2.86 -13.93 16.56
CA ALA A 365 -3.71 -12.97 17.25
C ALA A 365 -3.86 -11.66 16.44
N GLY A 366 -2.81 -11.27 15.73
CA GLY A 366 -2.78 -10.06 14.91
C GLY A 366 -1.37 -9.60 14.58
N PHE A 367 -1.18 -8.30 14.46
CA PHE A 367 0.10 -7.68 14.15
C PHE A 367 0.46 -6.53 15.08
N ILE A 368 1.76 -6.22 15.15
CA ILE A 368 2.30 -5.06 15.87
C ILE A 368 3.34 -4.34 15.01
N ALA A 369 3.13 -3.05 14.73
CA ALA A 369 4.07 -2.25 13.95
C ALA A 369 5.20 -1.68 14.82
N PHE A 370 6.42 -1.74 14.30
CA PHE A 370 7.61 -1.14 14.91
C PHE A 370 8.33 -0.25 13.87
N GLN A 371 8.25 1.07 13.95
CA GLN A 371 7.47 1.89 14.89
C GLN A 371 6.75 3.02 14.14
N LEU A 372 5.77 3.65 14.80
CA LEU A 372 4.85 4.60 14.15
C LEU A 372 5.55 5.79 13.50
N SER A 373 6.61 6.32 14.12
CA SER A 373 7.34 7.48 13.59
C SER A 373 7.95 7.24 12.21
N ASN A 374 8.11 5.97 11.82
CA ASN A 374 8.71 5.61 10.56
C ASN A 374 7.68 5.48 9.42
N ASP A 375 6.39 5.43 9.71
CA ASP A 375 5.34 5.40 8.68
C ASP A 375 5.25 6.75 7.95
N ASP A 376 4.78 6.74 6.70
CA ASP A 376 4.54 7.96 5.92
C ASP A 376 3.04 8.19 5.78
N ASN A 377 2.51 9.18 6.51
CA ASN A 377 1.09 9.53 6.49
C ASN A 377 0.14 8.34 6.69
N TRP A 378 0.52 7.43 7.60
CA TRP A 378 -0.23 6.22 7.96
C TRP A 378 -0.39 5.21 6.80
N GLU A 379 0.44 5.29 5.76
CA GLU A 379 0.31 4.44 4.58
C GLU A 379 0.44 2.95 4.92
N LEU A 380 1.49 2.54 5.64
CA LEU A 380 1.67 1.15 6.03
C LEU A 380 0.61 0.72 7.05
N SER A 381 0.27 1.61 7.99
CA SER A 381 -0.76 1.36 9.02
C SER A 381 -2.15 1.15 8.41
N ARG A 382 -2.51 1.91 7.38
CA ARG A 382 -3.76 1.72 6.61
C ARG A 382 -3.68 0.49 5.72
N ALA A 383 -2.54 0.22 5.11
CA ALA A 383 -2.33 -1.01 4.34
C ALA A 383 -2.53 -2.26 5.21
N ALA A 384 -2.11 -2.22 6.47
CA ALA A 384 -2.32 -3.31 7.43
C ALA A 384 -3.79 -3.49 7.87
N GLN A 385 -4.67 -2.49 7.65
CA GLN A 385 -6.12 -2.64 7.91
C GLN A 385 -6.84 -3.40 6.79
N LEU A 386 -6.42 -3.17 5.54
CA LEU A 386 -7.10 -3.62 4.34
C LEU A 386 -6.63 -5.03 3.99
N VAL A 387 -7.17 -6.01 4.71
CA VAL A 387 -7.12 -7.41 4.27
C VAL A 387 -8.31 -7.65 3.34
N ASP A 388 -8.20 -7.13 2.12
CA ASP A 388 -8.92 -7.74 1.01
C ASP A 388 -8.14 -9.01 0.65
N MET A 389 -8.72 -10.16 0.98
CA MET A 389 -8.25 -11.48 0.55
C MET A 389 -8.43 -11.65 -0.98
N ASP A 390 -7.97 -10.68 -1.77
CA ASP A 390 -8.09 -10.63 -3.24
C ASP A 390 -6.71 -10.45 -3.92
N GLY A 391 -5.66 -10.98 -3.28
CA GLY A 391 -4.32 -11.07 -3.85
C GLY A 391 -4.22 -12.09 -4.99
N GLY A 392 -4.46 -11.64 -6.23
CA GLY A 392 -3.74 -11.98 -7.47
C GLY A 392 -3.72 -13.41 -8.02
N GLY A 393 -3.58 -14.46 -7.21
CA GLY A 393 -3.56 -15.86 -7.65
C GLY A 393 -4.95 -16.51 -7.68
N ASN A 394 -5.89 -15.96 -6.90
CA ASN A 394 -7.19 -16.57 -6.68
C ASN A 394 -8.25 -16.15 -7.69
N ARG A 395 -8.06 -15.10 -8.50
CA ARG A 395 -9.09 -14.64 -9.44
C ARG A 395 -9.41 -15.71 -10.49
N ARG A 396 -8.40 -16.45 -10.98
CA ARG A 396 -8.62 -17.61 -11.87
C ARG A 396 -9.31 -18.77 -11.15
N HIS A 397 -8.92 -19.09 -9.92
CA HIS A 397 -9.56 -20.18 -9.16
C HIS A 397 -10.97 -19.82 -8.68
N LEU A 398 -11.24 -18.57 -8.35
CA LEU A 398 -12.55 -18.05 -7.95
C LEU A 398 -13.47 -17.94 -9.18
N LEU A 399 -12.96 -17.42 -10.30
CA LEU A 399 -13.67 -17.45 -11.58
C LEU A 399 -13.95 -18.89 -12.01
N LEU A 400 -13.00 -19.82 -11.89
CA LEU A 400 -13.26 -21.23 -12.17
C LEU A 400 -14.31 -21.81 -11.22
N LYS A 401 -14.24 -21.50 -9.92
CA LYS A 401 -15.23 -21.94 -8.91
C LYS A 401 -16.63 -21.37 -9.14
N ILE A 402 -16.77 -20.20 -9.78
CA ILE A 402 -18.06 -19.58 -10.13
C ILE A 402 -18.54 -20.05 -11.51
N LEU A 403 -17.63 -20.11 -12.48
CA LEU A 403 -17.92 -20.48 -13.88
C LEU A 403 -18.20 -21.98 -14.04
N LEU A 404 -17.58 -22.87 -13.26
CA LEU A 404 -17.85 -24.31 -13.33
C LEU A 404 -19.30 -24.67 -12.95
N PRO A 405 -19.85 -24.18 -11.82
CA PRO A 405 -21.27 -24.36 -11.50
C PRO A 405 -22.20 -23.73 -12.53
N ILE A 406 -21.90 -22.52 -13.02
CA ILE A 406 -22.71 -21.83 -14.02
C ILE A 406 -22.70 -22.60 -15.35
N ALA A 407 -21.54 -23.05 -15.81
CA ALA A 407 -21.41 -23.87 -17.01
C ALA A 407 -22.12 -25.22 -16.86
N ALA A 408 -21.99 -25.88 -15.70
CA ALA A 408 -22.71 -27.11 -15.41
C ALA A 408 -24.23 -26.89 -15.43
N PHE A 409 -24.72 -25.78 -14.87
CA PHE A 409 -26.14 -25.41 -14.92
C PHE A 409 -26.63 -25.12 -16.34
N ILE A 410 -25.85 -24.41 -17.16
CA ILE A 410 -26.16 -24.14 -18.57
C ILE A 410 -26.21 -25.46 -19.37
N ILE A 411 -25.26 -26.37 -19.14
CA ILE A 411 -25.25 -27.68 -19.79
C ILE A 411 -26.47 -28.52 -19.36
N LEU A 412 -26.79 -28.55 -18.07
CA LEU A 412 -27.93 -29.31 -17.56
C LEU A 412 -29.25 -28.77 -18.12
N SER A 413 -29.40 -27.44 -18.15
CA SER A 413 -30.58 -26.77 -18.72
C SER A 413 -30.67 -26.97 -20.23
N ALA A 414 -29.55 -26.96 -20.96
CA ALA A 414 -29.52 -27.31 -22.38
C ALA A 414 -29.90 -28.78 -22.64
N ILE A 415 -29.44 -29.72 -21.81
CA ILE A 415 -29.81 -31.15 -21.90
C ILE A 415 -31.32 -31.32 -21.63
N VAL A 416 -31.85 -30.65 -20.62
CA VAL A 416 -33.29 -30.67 -20.31
C VAL A 416 -34.10 -30.05 -21.45
N LEU A 417 -33.66 -28.92 -22.02
CA LEU A 417 -34.29 -28.30 -23.17
C LEU A 417 -34.23 -29.19 -24.42
N CYS A 418 -33.11 -29.86 -24.68
CA CYS A 418 -32.98 -30.84 -25.77
C CYS A 418 -33.86 -32.07 -25.53
N TYR A 419 -33.98 -32.54 -24.29
CA TYR A 419 -34.87 -33.64 -23.91
C TYR A 419 -36.35 -33.27 -24.12
N ILE A 420 -36.75 -32.08 -23.67
CA ILE A 420 -38.10 -31.54 -23.87
C ILE A 420 -38.35 -31.33 -25.37
N ARG A 421 -37.41 -30.71 -26.10
CA ARG A 421 -37.49 -30.46 -27.53
C ARG A 421 -37.61 -31.76 -28.33
N ASN A 422 -36.86 -32.81 -27.98
CA ASN A 422 -36.96 -34.13 -28.63
C ASN A 422 -38.26 -34.88 -28.28
N ARG A 423 -38.90 -34.58 -27.14
CA ARG A 423 -40.23 -35.10 -26.81
C ARG A 423 -41.38 -34.30 -27.43
N VAL A 424 -41.22 -33.00 -27.61
CA VAL A 424 -42.26 -32.08 -28.11
C VAL A 424 -42.21 -31.96 -29.65
N LEU A 425 -41.06 -32.13 -30.30
CA LEU A 425 -40.91 -31.99 -31.77
C LEU A 425 -41.00 -33.30 -32.57
N LYS A 426 -41.66 -34.35 -32.05
CA LYS A 426 -42.17 -35.42 -32.91
C LYS A 426 -43.57 -35.06 -33.43
N LYS A 427 -43.62 -34.19 -34.45
CA LYS A 427 -44.62 -34.12 -35.54
C LYS A 427 -44.17 -33.07 -36.61
N PRO A 428 -44.57 -33.22 -37.89
CA PRO A 428 -43.74 -32.89 -39.05
C PRO A 428 -43.86 -31.46 -39.60
N LYS A 429 -42.86 -31.12 -40.43
CA LYS A 429 -42.56 -29.85 -41.13
C LYS A 429 -43.71 -29.27 -41.96
N GLU A 430 -43.75 -27.93 -42.03
CA GLU A 430 -44.08 -27.18 -43.26
C GLU A 430 -43.41 -25.79 -43.25
N SER A 431 -43.25 -25.22 -44.44
CA SER A 431 -42.21 -24.29 -44.88
C SER A 431 -42.62 -22.82 -45.00
N MET A 432 -41.64 -21.93 -44.76
CA MET A 432 -41.24 -20.80 -45.63
C MET A 432 -42.19 -19.59 -45.74
N PHE A 433 -41.72 -18.40 -45.31
CA PHE A 433 -41.41 -17.25 -46.18
C PHE A 433 -40.83 -16.06 -45.40
N HIS A 434 -39.99 -15.30 -46.11
CA HIS A 434 -39.31 -14.06 -45.74
C HIS A 434 -40.24 -12.87 -45.49
N GLY A 435 -39.74 -11.90 -44.72
CA GLY A 435 -40.27 -10.54 -44.69
C GLY A 435 -39.46 -9.66 -43.76
N ASP A 436 -38.40 -9.05 -44.28
CA ASP A 436 -37.68 -7.92 -43.71
C ASP A 436 -38.66 -6.77 -43.40
N ASN A 437 -38.48 -6.11 -42.25
CA ASN A 437 -38.70 -4.67 -42.17
C ASN A 437 -37.94 -4.08 -40.98
N SER A 438 -37.08 -3.15 -41.36
CA SER A 438 -36.25 -2.28 -40.56
C SER A 438 -37.07 -1.17 -39.89
N SER A 439 -36.49 -0.62 -38.83
CA SER A 439 -36.88 0.56 -38.05
C SER A 439 -37.96 0.36 -36.97
N GLU A 440 -37.49 0.18 -35.73
CA GLU A 440 -37.95 0.95 -34.56
C GLU A 440 -37.16 0.52 -33.32
N GLN A 441 -35.95 1.06 -33.13
CA GLN A 441 -35.27 1.08 -31.82
C GLN A 441 -34.04 2.00 -31.86
N ALA A 442 -34.28 3.31 -31.94
CA ALA A 442 -33.24 4.33 -31.74
C ALA A 442 -33.81 5.60 -31.09
N LYS A 443 -34.67 5.45 -30.08
CA LYS A 443 -35.29 6.60 -29.38
C LYS A 443 -35.31 6.52 -27.85
N ALA A 444 -34.44 5.72 -27.23
CA ALA A 444 -34.32 5.66 -25.78
C ALA A 444 -32.86 5.72 -25.33
N LEU A 445 -32.18 6.85 -25.54
CA LEU A 445 -30.97 7.22 -24.80
C LEU A 445 -30.76 8.75 -24.87
N ARG A 446 -31.67 9.50 -24.26
CA ARG A 446 -31.51 10.94 -23.98
C ARG A 446 -31.93 11.21 -22.55
N SER A 447 -31.06 10.91 -21.59
CA SER A 447 -31.15 11.46 -20.24
C SER A 447 -29.83 11.30 -19.49
N SER A 448 -28.86 12.17 -19.79
CA SER A 448 -27.86 12.73 -18.87
C SER A 448 -26.71 13.33 -19.68
N SER A 449 -26.90 14.52 -20.25
CA SER A 449 -25.79 15.32 -20.79
C SER A 449 -25.45 16.43 -19.79
N PRO A 450 -24.19 16.59 -19.38
CA PRO A 450 -23.74 17.83 -18.76
C PRO A 450 -23.83 18.95 -19.82
N VAL A 451 -24.15 20.13 -19.33
CA VAL A 451 -24.52 21.34 -20.07
C VAL A 451 -23.57 21.66 -21.23
N PHE A 452 -24.02 21.45 -22.48
CA PHE A 452 -23.44 22.09 -23.66
C PHE A 452 -23.93 23.54 -23.71
N PHE A 453 -23.08 24.50 -23.35
CA PHE A 453 -23.32 25.92 -23.64
C PHE A 453 -22.79 26.27 -25.03
N GLY A 454 -23.71 26.50 -25.98
CA GLY A 454 -23.48 27.30 -27.19
C GLY A 454 -23.01 26.56 -28.45
N SER A 455 -23.92 26.44 -29.42
CA SER A 455 -23.73 25.94 -30.78
C SER A 455 -22.97 26.91 -31.70
N ARG A 456 -21.78 27.36 -31.29
CA ARG A 456 -20.85 28.07 -32.19
C ARG A 456 -19.48 27.42 -32.10
N GLU A 457 -18.95 27.02 -33.25
CA GLU A 457 -17.56 26.59 -33.39
C GLU A 457 -16.64 27.63 -32.73
N PRO A 458 -15.64 27.19 -31.94
CA PRO A 458 -14.73 28.11 -31.29
C PRO A 458 -13.98 28.95 -32.33
N PRO A 459 -13.98 30.29 -32.23
CA PRO A 459 -13.63 31.20 -33.34
C PRO A 459 -12.17 31.15 -33.84
N ASN A 460 -11.29 30.33 -33.23
CA ASN A 460 -9.85 30.32 -33.49
C ASN A 460 -9.24 28.91 -33.72
N LEU A 461 -10.04 27.83 -33.77
CA LEU A 461 -9.52 26.47 -34.02
C LEU A 461 -9.79 26.03 -35.45
N GLN A 462 -8.76 25.54 -36.14
CA GLN A 462 -8.91 24.99 -37.49
C GLN A 462 -9.46 23.56 -37.44
N ALA A 463 -10.52 23.29 -38.19
CA ALA A 463 -10.94 21.92 -38.46
C ALA A 463 -10.07 21.34 -39.58
N PHE A 464 -9.34 20.26 -39.27
CA PHE A 464 -8.54 19.53 -40.25
C PHE A 464 -9.29 18.28 -40.69
N THR A 465 -9.21 17.98 -41.98
CA THR A 465 -9.68 16.70 -42.52
C THR A 465 -8.72 15.58 -42.10
N PHE A 466 -9.21 14.35 -42.05
CA PHE A 466 -8.35 13.20 -41.78
C PHE A 466 -7.25 13.07 -42.85
N SER A 467 -7.56 13.37 -44.11
CA SER A 467 -6.60 13.30 -45.20
C SER A 467 -5.43 14.28 -45.00
N GLU A 468 -5.70 15.50 -44.53
CA GLU A 468 -4.67 16.50 -44.24
C GLU A 468 -3.76 16.04 -43.09
N ILE A 469 -4.33 15.52 -42.00
CA ILE A 469 -3.55 15.01 -40.86
C ILE A 469 -2.75 13.77 -41.25
N LYS A 470 -3.35 12.86 -42.03
CA LYS A 470 -2.67 11.68 -42.56
C LYS A 470 -1.49 12.07 -43.45
N ALA A 471 -1.65 13.06 -44.32
CA ALA A 471 -0.55 13.57 -45.14
C ALA A 471 0.54 14.24 -44.28
N ALA A 472 0.15 15.11 -43.35
CA ALA A 472 1.08 15.85 -42.50
C ALA A 472 1.93 14.95 -41.60
N THR A 473 1.39 13.82 -41.15
CA THR A 473 2.07 12.85 -40.27
C THR A 473 2.78 11.73 -41.03
N ASN A 474 2.84 11.80 -42.36
CA ASN A 474 3.33 10.72 -43.23
C ASN A 474 2.64 9.38 -42.92
N ASN A 475 1.32 9.35 -43.04
CA ASN A 475 0.45 8.21 -42.75
C ASN A 475 0.62 7.68 -41.32
N PHE A 476 0.72 8.57 -40.33
CA PHE A 476 0.97 8.21 -38.92
C PHE A 476 2.19 7.31 -38.75
N SER A 477 3.29 7.61 -39.46
CA SER A 477 4.52 6.83 -39.41
C SER A 477 5.01 6.70 -37.97
N THR A 478 5.47 5.50 -37.60
CA THR A 478 6.08 5.22 -36.31
C THR A 478 7.35 6.05 -36.06
N GLU A 479 8.03 6.49 -37.13
CA GLU A 479 9.20 7.36 -37.07
C GLU A 479 8.86 8.78 -36.57
N ASN A 480 7.61 9.19 -36.73
CA ASN A 480 7.12 10.50 -36.29
C ASN A 480 6.55 10.48 -34.87
N VAL A 481 6.62 9.36 -34.14
CA VAL A 481 6.06 9.30 -32.77
C VAL A 481 6.91 10.12 -31.79
N LEU A 482 6.28 11.11 -31.19
CA LEU A 482 6.87 11.98 -30.16
C LEU A 482 6.73 11.39 -28.75
N GLY A 483 5.64 10.64 -28.52
CA GLY A 483 5.33 9.97 -27.26
C GLY A 483 4.09 9.09 -27.35
N SER A 484 3.92 8.17 -26.40
CA SER A 484 2.73 7.32 -26.28
C SER A 484 2.40 7.10 -24.81
N GLY A 485 1.12 7.23 -24.44
CA GLY A 485 0.65 7.10 -23.05
C GLY A 485 -0.81 6.65 -22.99
N GLY A 486 -1.44 6.78 -21.82
CA GLY A 486 -2.84 6.35 -21.58
C GLY A 486 -3.89 7.01 -22.48
N PHE A 487 -3.52 8.07 -23.19
CA PHE A 487 -4.38 8.88 -24.06
C PHE A 487 -4.13 8.66 -25.55
N GLY A 488 -3.27 7.70 -25.92
CA GLY A 488 -2.91 7.40 -27.31
C GLY A 488 -1.59 8.02 -27.77
N PRO A 489 -1.16 7.72 -29.01
CA PRO A 489 0.09 8.21 -29.57
C PRO A 489 0.03 9.68 -30.00
N VAL A 490 1.15 10.37 -29.86
CA VAL A 490 1.38 11.74 -30.36
C VAL A 490 2.38 11.70 -31.51
N TYR A 491 2.02 12.26 -32.65
CA TYR A 491 2.85 12.29 -33.87
C TYR A 491 3.35 13.69 -34.17
N LYS A 492 4.60 13.82 -34.62
CA LYS A 492 5.08 15.00 -35.32
C LYS A 492 4.46 15.04 -36.72
N GLY A 493 4.01 16.21 -37.13
CA GLY A 493 3.56 16.44 -38.50
C GLY A 493 4.07 17.76 -39.05
N VAL A 494 4.00 17.89 -40.37
CA VAL A 494 4.33 19.14 -41.07
C VAL A 494 3.16 19.47 -42.00
N LEU A 495 2.53 20.63 -41.78
CA LEU A 495 1.46 21.12 -42.63
C LEU A 495 2.02 21.56 -44.00
N PRO A 496 1.18 21.67 -45.07
CA PRO A 496 1.64 22.03 -46.41
C PRO A 496 2.41 23.36 -46.50
N ARG A 497 2.21 24.27 -45.54
CA ARG A 497 2.90 25.56 -45.44
C ARG A 497 4.22 25.50 -44.67
N GLY A 498 4.67 24.32 -44.27
CA GLY A 498 5.91 24.10 -43.52
C GLY A 498 5.79 24.26 -41.99
N GLU A 499 4.58 24.49 -41.47
CA GLU A 499 4.35 24.60 -40.02
C GLU A 499 4.46 23.22 -39.36
N GLU A 500 5.36 23.09 -38.37
CA GLU A 500 5.50 21.88 -37.57
C GLU A 500 4.40 21.81 -36.51
N ILE A 501 3.74 20.65 -36.42
CA ILE A 501 2.63 20.40 -35.51
C ILE A 501 2.84 19.11 -34.72
N ALA A 502 2.15 19.00 -33.58
CA ALA A 502 2.03 17.76 -32.82
C ALA A 502 0.56 17.29 -32.84
N VAL A 503 0.34 16.05 -33.29
CA VAL A 503 -0.99 15.45 -33.47
C VAL A 503 -1.21 14.37 -32.41
N LYS A 504 -2.05 14.63 -31.41
CA LYS A 504 -2.47 13.67 -30.38
C LYS A 504 -3.69 12.90 -30.90
N ARG A 505 -3.54 11.61 -31.17
CA ARG A 505 -4.63 10.73 -31.64
C ARG A 505 -5.20 9.96 -30.46
N LEU A 506 -6.47 10.18 -30.13
CA LEU A 506 -7.11 9.59 -28.95
C LEU A 506 -7.57 8.15 -29.22
N SER A 507 -7.49 7.28 -28.21
CA SER A 507 -7.83 5.86 -28.34
C SER A 507 -9.36 5.61 -28.35
N GLU A 508 -9.82 4.68 -29.19
CA GLU A 508 -11.24 4.32 -29.36
C GLU A 508 -11.90 3.69 -28.11
N SER A 509 -11.11 3.11 -27.20
CA SER A 509 -11.59 2.16 -26.19
C SER A 509 -11.99 2.76 -24.84
N SER A 510 -12.02 4.09 -24.68
CA SER A 510 -12.42 4.71 -23.40
C SER A 510 -13.54 5.74 -23.56
N THR A 511 -14.63 5.54 -22.80
CA THR A 511 -15.67 6.56 -22.58
C THR A 511 -15.11 7.83 -21.96
N GLN A 512 -13.99 7.73 -21.25
CA GLN A 512 -13.24 8.83 -20.66
C GLN A 512 -12.56 9.75 -21.70
N GLY A 513 -12.00 9.21 -22.78
CA GLY A 513 -11.30 10.01 -23.79
C GLY A 513 -12.19 10.98 -24.58
N ILE A 514 -13.50 10.71 -24.68
CA ILE A 514 -14.45 11.60 -25.35
C ILE A 514 -14.72 12.86 -24.51
N ASP A 515 -14.86 12.71 -23.19
CA ASP A 515 -15.11 13.84 -22.30
C ASP A 515 -13.85 14.71 -22.15
N GLU A 516 -12.68 14.09 -22.09
CA GLU A 516 -11.39 14.79 -22.10
C GLU A 516 -11.16 15.55 -23.41
N PHE A 517 -11.44 14.95 -24.57
CA PHE A 517 -11.38 15.63 -25.86
C PHE A 517 -12.27 16.88 -25.90
N ARG A 518 -13.54 16.73 -25.48
CA ARG A 518 -14.49 17.85 -25.42
C ARG A 518 -13.99 18.95 -24.50
N ASN A 519 -13.40 18.56 -23.37
CA ASN A 519 -12.85 19.50 -22.40
C ASN A 519 -11.65 20.27 -22.99
N GLU A 520 -10.70 19.57 -23.62
CA GLU A 520 -9.55 20.21 -24.27
C GLU A 520 -10.01 21.16 -25.37
N VAL A 521 -10.88 20.74 -26.30
CA VAL A 521 -11.40 21.61 -27.36
C VAL A 521 -12.10 22.84 -26.78
N SER A 522 -12.96 22.67 -25.78
CA SER A 522 -13.75 23.76 -25.18
C SER A 522 -12.89 24.76 -24.41
N LEU A 523 -11.86 24.31 -23.72
CA LEU A 523 -10.97 25.15 -22.91
C LEU A 523 -9.92 25.85 -23.77
N THR A 524 -9.25 25.11 -24.63
CA THR A 524 -8.09 25.62 -25.40
C THR A 524 -8.50 26.65 -26.45
N ALA A 525 -9.75 26.60 -26.92
CA ALA A 525 -10.37 27.66 -27.69
C ALA A 525 -10.35 29.05 -27.01
N ARG A 526 -10.25 29.08 -25.68
CA ARG A 526 -10.38 30.30 -24.84
C ARG A 526 -9.10 30.65 -24.10
N LEU A 527 -8.08 29.81 -24.17
CA LEU A 527 -6.82 29.96 -23.44
C LEU A 527 -5.72 30.41 -24.41
N GLN A 528 -5.24 31.63 -24.23
CA GLN A 528 -4.11 32.17 -24.99
C GLN A 528 -3.14 32.85 -24.02
N HIS A 529 -2.01 32.18 -23.76
CA HIS A 529 -0.97 32.71 -22.88
C HIS A 529 0.37 32.12 -23.29
N VAL A 530 1.46 32.89 -23.12
CA VAL A 530 2.80 32.49 -23.56
C VAL A 530 3.32 31.22 -22.88
N ASN A 531 2.85 30.93 -21.67
CA ASN A 531 3.17 29.73 -20.90
C ASN A 531 2.10 28.62 -20.96
N LEU A 532 1.20 28.64 -21.94
CA LEU A 532 0.26 27.55 -22.21
C LEU A 532 0.47 27.04 -23.63
N VAL A 533 0.40 25.72 -23.85
CA VAL A 533 0.55 25.14 -25.18
C VAL A 533 -0.69 25.45 -26.01
N ARG A 534 -0.48 26.02 -27.19
CA ARG A 534 -1.54 26.41 -28.12
C ARG A 534 -2.09 25.20 -28.88
N VAL A 535 -3.40 25.05 -28.88
CA VAL A 535 -4.11 24.18 -29.81
C VAL A 535 -4.32 24.93 -31.12
N VAL A 536 -3.87 24.33 -32.21
CA VAL A 536 -4.01 24.83 -33.59
C VAL A 536 -5.36 24.42 -34.16
N GLY A 537 -5.80 23.20 -33.85
CA GLY A 537 -7.04 22.66 -34.40
C GLY A 537 -7.38 21.25 -33.95
N PHE A 538 -8.36 20.65 -34.61
CA PHE A 538 -8.85 19.31 -34.30
C PHE A 538 -9.34 18.57 -35.56
N CYS A 539 -9.46 17.25 -35.48
CA CYS A 539 -10.07 16.39 -36.49
C CYS A 539 -11.06 15.43 -35.82
N THR A 540 -12.27 15.32 -36.39
CA THR A 540 -13.33 14.40 -35.95
C THR A 540 -13.87 13.51 -37.07
N GLU A 541 -13.19 13.45 -38.21
CA GLU A 541 -13.60 12.66 -39.38
C GLU A 541 -13.32 11.16 -39.18
N MET A 542 -14.15 10.31 -39.79
CA MET A 542 -14.01 8.83 -39.75
C MET A 542 -13.93 8.26 -38.32
N GLU A 543 -14.72 8.82 -37.40
CA GLU A 543 -14.80 8.43 -35.97
C GLU A 543 -13.53 8.67 -35.14
N GLU A 544 -12.44 9.08 -35.78
CA GLU A 544 -11.19 9.50 -35.15
C GLU A 544 -11.36 10.81 -34.39
N LYS A 545 -10.67 10.96 -33.27
CA LYS A 545 -10.62 12.21 -32.49
C LYS A 545 -9.18 12.59 -32.30
N MET A 546 -8.77 13.66 -32.97
CA MET A 546 -7.38 14.13 -32.94
C MET A 546 -7.31 15.60 -32.56
N LEU A 547 -6.29 15.96 -31.79
CA LEU A 547 -5.97 17.33 -31.43
C LEU A 547 -4.63 17.72 -32.02
N VAL A 548 -4.58 18.91 -32.61
CA VAL A 548 -3.41 19.46 -33.27
C VAL A 548 -2.87 20.60 -32.41
N TYR A 549 -1.64 20.44 -31.94
CA TYR A 549 -0.91 21.38 -31.10
C TYR A 549 0.24 22.03 -31.87
N GLU A 550 0.69 23.19 -31.40
CA GLU A 550 2.00 23.70 -31.79
C GLU A 550 3.10 22.69 -31.43
N PHE A 551 4.12 22.55 -32.28
CA PHE A 551 5.23 21.64 -32.00
C PHE A 551 6.19 22.23 -30.96
N MET A 552 6.55 21.42 -29.96
CA MET A 552 7.46 21.79 -28.88
C MET A 552 8.81 21.07 -29.06
N PRO A 553 9.85 21.74 -29.62
CA PRO A 553 11.07 21.06 -30.07
C PRO A 553 11.92 20.50 -28.93
N ASN A 554 11.86 21.13 -27.75
CA ASN A 554 12.55 20.67 -26.56
C ASN A 554 11.69 19.75 -25.69
N ARG A 555 10.63 19.12 -26.24
CA ARG A 555 9.84 18.08 -25.54
C ARG A 555 9.36 18.55 -24.15
N SER A 556 9.12 17.62 -23.23
CA SER A 556 8.61 17.86 -21.88
C SER A 556 9.73 18.09 -20.86
N LEU A 557 9.42 18.74 -19.75
CA LEU A 557 10.37 19.05 -18.68
C LEU A 557 10.90 17.77 -18.00
N ASP A 558 10.05 16.75 -17.89
CA ASP A 558 10.41 15.42 -17.39
C ASP A 558 11.57 14.80 -18.18
N PHE A 559 11.62 15.00 -19.50
CA PHE A 559 12.69 14.55 -20.39
C PHE A 559 14.06 15.10 -20.00
N TYR A 560 14.12 16.27 -19.35
CA TYR A 560 15.35 16.86 -18.83
C TYR A 560 15.54 16.55 -17.35
N LEU A 561 14.52 16.75 -16.51
CA LEU A 561 14.63 16.58 -15.06
C LEU A 561 15.08 15.18 -14.67
N PHE A 562 14.67 14.20 -15.47
CA PHE A 562 14.77 12.80 -15.11
C PHE A 562 15.83 12.00 -15.89
N ASP A 563 16.50 12.64 -16.85
CA ASP A 563 17.65 12.07 -17.54
C ASP A 563 18.96 12.61 -16.90
N PRO A 564 19.85 11.73 -16.40
CA PRO A 564 21.07 12.14 -15.69
C PRO A 564 22.01 13.06 -16.47
N VAL A 565 21.97 13.01 -17.80
CA VAL A 565 22.82 13.82 -18.69
C VAL A 565 22.08 15.09 -19.08
N ARG A 566 20.81 15.00 -19.49
CA ARG A 566 20.03 16.16 -19.94
C ARG A 566 19.70 17.12 -18.80
N ARG A 567 19.62 16.65 -17.55
CA ARG A 567 19.42 17.55 -16.39
C ARG A 567 20.52 18.58 -16.22
N LEU A 568 21.72 18.30 -16.74
CA LEU A 568 22.86 19.24 -16.74
C LEU A 568 22.64 20.40 -17.73
N LYS A 569 21.72 20.25 -18.69
CA LYS A 569 21.31 21.34 -19.59
C LYS A 569 20.40 22.36 -18.90
N LEU A 570 19.79 21.97 -17.77
CA LEU A 570 19.02 22.85 -16.88
C LEU A 570 19.94 23.41 -15.79
N ASP A 571 20.67 24.46 -16.13
CA ASP A 571 21.35 25.30 -15.14
C ASP A 571 20.34 26.02 -14.24
N TRP A 572 20.86 26.70 -13.22
CA TRP A 572 20.02 27.36 -12.23
C TRP A 572 19.11 28.43 -12.84
N ASP A 573 19.64 29.24 -13.76
CA ASP A 573 18.88 30.31 -14.41
C ASP A 573 17.71 29.76 -15.24
N LYS A 574 17.93 28.68 -16.01
CA LYS A 574 16.84 28.00 -16.73
C LYS A 574 15.81 27.42 -15.78
N ARG A 575 16.22 26.86 -14.63
CA ARG A 575 15.28 26.33 -13.63
C ARG A 575 14.39 27.42 -13.05
N VAL A 576 14.98 28.56 -12.70
CA VAL A 576 14.22 29.73 -12.21
C VAL A 576 13.25 30.22 -13.28
N GLY A 577 13.71 30.39 -14.52
CA GLY A 577 12.84 30.81 -15.63
C GLY A 577 11.69 29.82 -15.91
N ILE A 578 11.93 28.52 -15.71
CA ILE A 578 10.89 27.49 -15.81
C ILE A 578 9.88 27.61 -14.66
N ILE A 579 10.33 27.80 -13.42
CA ILE A 579 9.44 27.97 -12.26
C ILE A 579 8.57 29.23 -12.44
N GLU A 580 9.18 30.34 -12.82
CA GLU A 580 8.48 31.60 -13.07
C GLU A 580 7.44 31.45 -14.18
N GLY A 581 7.81 30.86 -15.31
CA GLY A 581 6.89 30.67 -16.42
C GLY A 581 5.72 29.73 -16.10
N VAL A 582 5.95 28.64 -15.36
CA VAL A 582 4.86 27.76 -14.89
C VAL A 582 3.95 28.52 -13.93
N THR A 583 4.52 29.26 -12.98
CA THR A 583 3.74 30.05 -12.02
C THR A 583 2.89 31.10 -12.73
N GLN A 584 3.44 31.79 -13.74
CA GLN A 584 2.70 32.75 -14.54
C GLN A 584 1.56 32.10 -15.33
N GLY A 585 1.78 30.90 -15.89
CA GLY A 585 0.74 30.12 -16.56
C GLY A 585 -0.40 29.73 -15.62
N LEU A 586 -0.09 29.29 -14.40
CA LEU A 586 -1.08 28.96 -13.37
C LEU A 586 -1.85 30.19 -12.89
N LEU A 587 -1.14 31.28 -12.63
CA LEU A 587 -1.74 32.54 -12.23
C LEU A 587 -2.70 33.07 -13.31
N TYR A 588 -2.34 32.93 -14.59
CA TYR A 588 -3.26 33.25 -15.68
C TYR A 588 -4.54 32.40 -15.63
N LEU A 589 -4.41 31.08 -15.45
CA LEU A 589 -5.56 30.17 -15.39
C LEU A 589 -6.48 30.45 -14.21
N GLN A 590 -5.94 30.83 -13.05
CA GLN A 590 -6.70 31.01 -11.82
C GLN A 590 -7.30 32.41 -11.70
N GLU A 591 -6.53 33.45 -12.02
CA GLU A 591 -6.88 34.84 -11.71
C GLU A 591 -7.21 35.67 -12.96
N TYR A 592 -6.47 35.51 -14.05
CA TYR A 592 -6.57 36.43 -15.21
C TYR A 592 -7.44 35.93 -16.35
N SER A 593 -7.89 34.67 -16.32
CA SER A 593 -8.86 34.15 -17.27
C SER A 593 -10.29 34.54 -16.88
N ASN A 594 -11.25 34.41 -17.82
CA ASN A 594 -12.67 34.71 -17.57
C ASN A 594 -13.32 33.78 -16.52
N PHE A 595 -12.70 32.63 -16.26
CA PHE A 595 -13.11 31.64 -15.26
C PHE A 595 -11.88 31.25 -14.42
N THR A 596 -12.09 30.79 -13.20
CA THR A 596 -11.00 30.13 -12.47
C THR A 596 -10.87 28.73 -13.04
N ILE A 597 -9.70 28.41 -13.59
CA ILE A 597 -9.45 27.12 -14.25
C ILE A 597 -8.44 26.33 -13.43
N ILE A 598 -8.87 25.17 -12.92
CA ILE A 598 -8.01 24.25 -12.19
C ILE A 598 -7.59 23.13 -13.14
N HIS A 599 -6.29 22.99 -13.39
CA HIS A 599 -5.75 22.01 -14.34
C HIS A 599 -5.96 20.55 -13.90
N ARG A 600 -5.81 20.27 -12.59
CA ARG A 600 -5.94 18.95 -11.94
C ARG A 600 -4.98 17.84 -12.41
N ASP A 601 -4.05 18.09 -13.33
CA ASP A 601 -3.05 17.10 -13.77
C ASP A 601 -1.71 17.79 -14.04
N LEU A 602 -1.28 18.62 -13.10
CA LEU A 602 -0.05 19.38 -13.24
C LEU A 602 1.14 18.53 -12.81
N LYS A 603 1.99 18.17 -13.77
CA LYS A 603 3.19 17.34 -13.57
C LYS A 603 4.26 17.69 -14.59
N ALA A 604 5.52 17.31 -14.33
CA ALA A 604 6.65 17.64 -15.22
C ALA A 604 6.48 17.14 -16.66
N SER A 605 5.76 16.03 -16.89
CA SER A 605 5.49 15.53 -18.24
C SER A 605 4.46 16.37 -19.01
N ASN A 606 3.68 17.19 -18.31
CA ASN A 606 2.71 18.13 -18.87
C ASN A 606 3.25 19.57 -18.95
N ILE A 607 4.55 19.77 -18.70
CA ILE A 607 5.25 21.04 -18.94
C ILE A 607 6.13 20.87 -20.17
N LEU A 608 5.75 21.41 -21.32
CA LEU A 608 6.53 21.35 -22.55
C LEU A 608 7.48 22.55 -22.67
N LEU A 609 8.59 22.38 -23.37
CA LEU A 609 9.65 23.37 -23.53
C LEU A 609 9.76 23.80 -25.00
N ASP A 610 9.67 25.12 -25.23
CA ASP A 610 9.85 25.70 -26.57
C ASP A 610 11.34 25.71 -26.97
N ASP A 611 11.64 26.24 -28.16
CA ASP A 611 13.00 26.40 -28.69
C ASP A 611 13.93 27.17 -27.74
N GLY A 612 13.40 28.14 -27.01
CA GLY A 612 14.09 28.94 -26.00
C GLY A 612 14.16 28.33 -24.60
N MET A 613 13.75 27.06 -24.41
CA MET A 613 13.65 26.38 -23.11
C MET A 613 12.65 27.03 -22.14
N LYS A 614 11.67 27.79 -22.65
CA LYS A 614 10.60 28.36 -21.82
C LYS A 614 9.46 27.36 -21.63
N PRO A 615 8.84 27.31 -20.44
CA PRO A 615 7.80 26.33 -20.14
C PRO A 615 6.45 26.73 -20.72
N LYS A 616 5.72 25.73 -21.20
CA LYS A 616 4.30 25.80 -21.56
C LYS A 616 3.52 24.64 -20.96
N ILE A 617 2.45 24.94 -20.25
CA ILE A 617 1.57 23.94 -19.62
C ILE A 617 0.67 23.31 -20.69
N SER A 618 0.53 21.98 -20.68
CA SER A 618 -0.25 21.18 -21.63
C SER A 618 -1.17 20.16 -20.94
N ASP A 619 -2.05 19.50 -21.71
CA ASP A 619 -2.94 18.41 -21.28
C ASP A 619 -4.08 18.86 -20.34
N PHE A 620 -5.03 19.60 -20.92
CA PHE A 620 -6.18 20.15 -20.21
C PHE A 620 -7.38 19.19 -20.17
N GLY A 621 -7.22 17.92 -20.58
CA GLY A 621 -8.30 16.93 -20.60
C GLY A 621 -9.02 16.79 -19.26
N MET A 622 -8.27 16.98 -18.17
CA MET A 622 -8.78 16.92 -16.80
C MET A 622 -9.12 18.27 -16.19
N ALA A 623 -8.99 19.40 -16.88
CA ALA A 623 -9.22 20.70 -16.26
C ALA A 623 -10.70 20.96 -15.90
N ARG A 624 -10.96 21.87 -14.96
CA ARG A 624 -12.32 22.29 -14.55
C ARG A 624 -12.42 23.79 -14.53
N LEU A 625 -13.57 24.31 -14.97
CA LEU A 625 -13.91 25.72 -14.91
C LEU A 625 -14.81 25.99 -13.70
N PHE A 626 -14.50 27.07 -13.01
CA PHE A 626 -15.28 27.62 -11.91
C PHE A 626 -15.61 29.07 -12.24
N ARG A 627 -16.81 29.52 -11.86
CA ARG A 627 -17.10 30.96 -11.88
C ARG A 627 -16.29 31.61 -10.76
N LYS A 628 -15.85 32.85 -10.97
CA LYS A 628 -14.97 33.57 -10.01
C LYS A 628 -15.59 33.84 -8.63
N ASP A 629 -16.90 33.62 -8.50
CA ASP A 629 -17.70 33.78 -7.29
C ASP A 629 -17.99 32.46 -6.55
N MET A 630 -17.45 31.33 -7.02
CA MET A 630 -17.61 30.02 -6.39
C MET A 630 -16.30 29.54 -5.75
N ASP A 631 -16.31 29.43 -4.41
CA ASP A 631 -15.16 28.95 -3.62
C ASP A 631 -15.13 27.43 -3.43
N GLU A 632 -16.25 26.73 -3.70
CA GLU A 632 -16.41 25.28 -3.49
C GLU A 632 -17.21 24.62 -4.63
N ALA A 633 -16.90 23.36 -4.95
CA ALA A 633 -17.75 22.53 -5.82
C ALA A 633 -17.65 21.03 -5.50
N ASP A 634 -18.79 20.34 -5.59
CA ASP A 634 -18.87 18.89 -5.44
C ASP A 634 -18.33 18.15 -6.67
N THR A 635 -17.55 17.09 -6.43
CA THR A 635 -17.07 16.19 -7.48
C THR A 635 -17.47 14.76 -7.18
N SER A 636 -18.01 14.05 -8.18
CA SER A 636 -18.43 12.65 -8.07
C SER A 636 -17.29 11.64 -8.29
N ARG A 637 -16.09 12.11 -8.65
CA ARG A 637 -14.91 11.28 -8.95
C ARG A 637 -13.65 11.98 -8.46
N ILE A 638 -12.90 11.32 -7.59
CA ILE A 638 -11.56 11.75 -7.18
C ILE A 638 -10.62 11.59 -8.38
N VAL A 639 -10.05 12.68 -8.87
CA VAL A 639 -9.13 12.71 -10.01
C VAL A 639 -8.08 13.79 -9.84
N GLY A 640 -6.86 13.49 -10.26
CA GLY A 640 -5.77 14.44 -10.39
C GLY A 640 -4.51 14.05 -9.63
N THR A 641 -3.48 14.90 -9.74
CA THR A 641 -2.19 14.81 -9.04
C THR A 641 -2.25 15.40 -7.64
#